data_AF-A0A2K8L4W7-F1
#
_entry.id   AF-A0A2K8L4W7-F1
#
_cell.length_a   1.000
_cell.length_b   1.000
_cell.length_c   1.000
_cell.angle_alpha   90.00
_cell.angle_beta   90.00
_cell.angle_gamma   90.00
#
_symmetry.space_group_name_H-M   'P 1'
#
loop_
_entity.id
_entity.type
_entity.pdbx_description
1 polymer ?
#
loop_
_entity_poly.entity_id
_entity_poly.type
_entity_poly.pdbx_seq_one_letter_code
_entity_poly.pdbx_strand_id
1 'polypeptide(L)'
;MNPFENPGRCKLALVNHGVALPEGLSNASHWVAQANATESIVDIRLPSGHFATVPVGQPYTQKSPIQLIQEGDEGSASLQWGDESLEVQLLPAPAYYRNKTRSGARMGSFSSLHENLLMLNPLMGCGFFAEKGEACHYCQYDSMLNEKEPPLRDPLELVEVVRAALAEREIDTIYLYNGFAPGDDAGLNRLVPVIALLRRHVGHRQIAIETVAPRDTRVIDALYSAGLDVFVCNLELHDRDRFAEICPGKEHAGGQAAIWKALDHARQVFRSGAVVSNLIVGLEELESSKRGIDALIAHGVVPLLQPFRPLPGTPLEKHALPTLEGLEELFLYLYAALESAAFPTHRLRHMGRVLTPMESRVLDGGEPALAERWVVSSIGRRWDSWIDGLRRHLRAGNGEEGGALDRRPIHLLLAGEVLPFAALMAIAVLAVAAGTMHAPDGLSESGWVSLIVFSLCLVLWVTQLLPLAATSILGLALLPLLGVMPANEVFALFGNPAVFFILGAFMLAAGAMKSGLSERLALLTIDKVGTSPRRLLLAMLLLPALMACVMPEHAVAALFLPIAWEIVRSLGLKAGNRYAQSIFFALAWGAVTGGVVTLLGGARGPLAMALSEELTGSSFSFLDWTLAAAPIALSVLAVAAVVLCRITPMGGLDISSARERISLRRLELGDLNLKSKAMALLLVATVAGWVVAGHASGLAGIALISVVCMFALRLVSWRSVEQHVNWGVVLMYGGAIAIGKALTVTGAGVWLAYAIFPDSLTGLAMLALLALITLLFTEGVSNAAAVAIVLPVAIPIAAAAGVDPVTVALTVGIVSGFAFMLPMGTPPNAMIFGTGFVRASHMLRYGALLSLASFVLFLMTVSILWPALGRIG
;
A
#
# COMPACT_ATOMS: atom_id res chain seq x y z
N MET A 1 34.90 8.39 46.07
CA MET A 1 35.68 8.82 44.88
C MET A 1 35.23 10.20 44.46
N ASN A 2 36.15 11.06 44.01
CA ASN A 2 35.79 12.38 43.47
C ASN A 2 35.13 12.23 42.08
N PRO A 3 33.87 12.67 41.87
CA PRO A 3 33.21 12.56 40.58
C PRO A 3 33.82 13.48 39.52
N PHE A 4 34.54 14.54 39.90
CA PHE A 4 35.10 15.53 38.96
C PHE A 4 36.38 15.08 38.26
N GLU A 5 37.04 14.02 38.73
CA GLU A 5 38.28 13.50 38.14
C GLU A 5 38.10 12.85 36.75
N ASN A 6 36.89 12.36 36.44
CA ASN A 6 36.57 11.75 35.15
C ASN A 6 35.27 12.35 34.60
N PRO A 7 35.23 12.86 33.36
CA PRO A 7 34.04 13.52 32.82
C PRO A 7 32.84 12.58 32.65
N GLY A 8 33.05 11.30 32.36
CA GLY A 8 31.99 10.28 32.33
C GLY A 8 31.42 10.02 33.72
N ARG A 9 32.29 9.91 34.73
CA ARG A 9 31.88 9.75 36.14
C ARG A 9 31.13 10.99 36.64
N CYS A 10 31.59 12.19 36.26
CA CYS A 10 30.93 13.45 36.56
C CYS A 10 29.52 13.48 35.97
N LYS A 11 29.37 13.16 34.68
CA LYS A 11 28.06 13.07 34.01
C LYS A 11 27.13 12.05 34.70
N LEU A 12 27.67 10.87 35.03
CA LEU A 12 26.91 9.82 35.72
C LEU A 12 26.44 10.28 37.12
N ALA A 13 27.31 10.93 37.88
CA ALA A 13 26.99 11.47 39.20
C ALA A 13 25.92 12.57 39.12
N LEU A 14 26.03 13.48 38.15
CA LEU A 14 25.06 14.54 37.91
C LEU A 14 23.68 14.00 37.52
N VAL A 15 23.62 13.01 36.63
CA VAL A 15 22.34 12.43 36.20
C VAL A 15 21.70 11.57 37.31
N ASN A 16 22.52 10.89 38.12
CA ASN A 16 22.03 10.04 39.23
C ASN A 16 21.57 10.84 40.45
N HIS A 17 22.41 11.74 40.96
CA HIS A 17 22.12 12.50 42.19
C HIS A 17 21.40 13.82 41.93
N GLY A 18 21.43 14.32 40.69
CA GLY A 18 21.05 15.70 40.39
C GLY A 18 21.96 16.71 41.10
N VAL A 19 21.53 17.97 41.13
CA VAL A 19 22.24 19.02 41.88
C VAL A 19 21.32 19.74 42.84
N ALA A 20 21.87 20.08 44.00
CA ALA A 20 21.23 20.97 44.96
C ALA A 20 21.44 22.43 44.53
N LEU A 21 20.41 23.25 44.71
CA LEU A 21 20.43 24.69 44.41
C LEU A 21 20.30 25.49 45.72
N PRO A 22 21.37 25.59 46.53
CA PRO A 22 21.28 26.22 47.85
C PRO A 22 20.91 27.71 47.78
N GLU A 23 21.41 28.43 46.78
CA GLU A 23 21.16 29.86 46.56
C GLU A 23 20.09 30.14 45.49
N GLY A 24 19.56 29.09 44.86
CA GLY A 24 18.75 29.21 43.65
C GLY A 24 19.57 29.61 42.41
N LEU A 25 18.89 29.86 41.29
CA LEU A 25 19.50 30.37 40.06
C LEU A 25 18.93 31.76 39.74
N SER A 26 19.79 32.72 39.39
CA SER A 26 19.36 34.02 38.90
C SER A 26 18.59 33.82 37.59
N ASN A 27 17.42 34.46 37.46
CA ASN A 27 16.53 34.27 36.30
C ASN A 27 16.24 32.79 35.98
N ALA A 28 15.91 31.97 37.00
CA ALA A 28 15.70 30.53 36.88
C ALA A 28 14.86 30.08 35.66
N SER A 29 13.87 30.86 35.21
CA SER A 29 13.07 30.56 34.02
C SER A 29 13.87 30.46 32.71
N HIS A 30 15.07 31.04 32.67
CA HIS A 30 15.98 31.02 31.53
C HIS A 30 16.80 29.73 31.46
N TRP A 31 17.15 29.16 32.61
CA TRP A 31 18.05 28.00 32.73
C TRP A 31 17.30 26.70 32.99
N VAL A 32 16.22 26.77 33.77
CA VAL A 32 15.45 25.61 34.20
C VAL A 32 14.36 25.32 33.18
N ALA A 33 14.40 24.13 32.62
CA ALA A 33 13.33 23.58 31.78
C ALA A 33 12.55 22.51 32.54
N GLN A 34 11.30 22.28 32.15
CA GLN A 34 10.53 21.12 32.57
C GLN A 34 10.77 20.00 31.54
N ALA A 35 11.36 18.88 31.96
CA ALA A 35 11.58 17.73 31.07
C ALA A 35 10.31 16.89 30.89
N ASN A 36 9.44 16.90 31.91
CA ASN A 36 8.15 16.22 31.96
C ASN A 36 7.25 16.95 33.00
N ALA A 37 6.08 16.39 33.33
CA ALA A 37 5.15 17.03 34.27
C ALA A 37 5.72 17.26 35.69
N THR A 38 6.76 16.54 36.12
CA THR A 38 7.19 16.53 37.52
C THR A 38 8.65 16.90 37.75
N GLU A 39 9.55 16.69 36.79
CA GLU A 39 10.99 16.88 36.92
C GLU A 39 11.49 18.12 36.15
N SER A 40 12.09 19.03 36.91
CA SER A 40 12.82 20.19 36.39
C SER A 40 14.27 19.81 36.12
N ILE A 41 14.83 20.34 35.04
CA ILE A 41 16.20 20.05 34.59
C ILE A 41 16.96 21.34 34.29
N VAL A 42 18.28 21.26 34.36
CA VAL A 42 19.22 22.26 33.82
C VAL A 42 20.19 21.55 32.89
N ASP A 43 20.55 22.22 31.79
CA ASP A 43 21.54 21.69 30.86
C ASP A 43 22.92 22.27 31.20
N ILE A 44 23.89 21.38 31.44
CA ILE A 44 25.25 21.72 31.85
C ILE A 44 26.23 21.19 30.80
N ARG A 45 27.19 22.03 30.43
CA ARG A 45 28.36 21.63 29.63
C ARG A 45 29.59 21.60 30.52
N LEU A 46 30.22 20.42 30.60
CA LEU A 46 31.46 20.19 31.33
C LEU A 46 32.66 20.80 30.58
N PRO A 47 33.79 21.12 31.24
CA PRO A 47 35.01 21.62 30.59
C PRO A 47 35.56 20.71 29.50
N SER A 48 35.32 19.40 29.63
CA SER A 48 35.67 18.40 28.63
C SER A 48 34.81 18.46 27.36
N GLY A 49 33.81 19.34 27.31
CA GLY A 49 32.85 19.50 26.22
C GLY A 49 31.62 18.60 26.31
N HIS A 50 31.59 17.64 27.25
CA HIS A 50 30.45 16.74 27.45
C HIS A 50 29.21 17.49 27.95
N PHE A 51 28.07 17.15 27.39
CA PHE A 51 26.77 17.68 27.77
C PHE A 51 26.06 16.78 28.78
N ALA A 52 25.42 17.36 29.79
CA ALA A 52 24.60 16.67 30.78
C ALA A 52 23.29 17.42 31.01
N THR A 53 22.16 16.74 30.85
CA THR A 53 20.87 17.23 31.35
C THR A 53 20.70 16.76 32.78
N VAL A 54 20.67 17.69 33.72
CA VAL A 54 20.81 17.43 35.15
C VAL A 54 19.50 17.73 35.89
N PRO A 55 18.96 16.79 36.68
CA PRO A 55 17.76 17.01 37.47
C PRO A 55 17.98 18.03 38.60
N VAL A 56 16.97 18.87 38.82
CA VAL A 56 16.93 19.87 39.90
C VAL A 56 15.55 19.99 40.52
N GLY A 57 15.49 20.59 41.71
CA GLY A 57 14.22 20.97 42.35
C GLY A 57 13.38 19.80 42.89
N GLN A 58 13.91 18.58 42.94
CA GLN A 58 13.25 17.41 43.54
C GLN A 58 13.71 17.17 44.98
N PRO A 59 12.92 16.47 45.82
CA PRO A 59 13.34 16.11 47.18
C PRO A 59 14.66 15.34 47.25
N TYR A 60 14.96 14.49 46.27
CA TYR A 60 16.23 13.75 46.21
C TYR A 60 17.40 14.64 45.76
N THR A 61 17.18 15.60 44.85
CA THR A 61 18.23 16.51 44.37
C THR A 61 18.59 17.55 45.41
N GLN A 62 17.66 17.95 46.29
CA GLN A 62 17.97 18.82 47.44
C GLN A 62 18.94 18.18 48.44
N LYS A 63 18.97 16.84 48.49
CA LYS A 63 19.91 16.06 49.30
C LYS A 63 21.15 15.64 48.49
N SER A 64 21.29 16.14 47.26
CA SER A 64 22.46 15.82 46.43
C SER A 64 23.73 16.29 47.13
N PRO A 65 24.80 15.47 47.13
CA PRO A 65 26.11 15.91 47.61
C PRO A 65 26.75 16.94 46.68
N ILE A 66 26.19 17.16 45.49
CA ILE A 66 26.68 18.11 44.49
C ILE A 66 25.82 19.37 44.54
N GLN A 67 26.45 20.52 44.80
CA GLN A 67 25.79 21.82 44.78
C GLN A 67 26.15 22.57 43.51
N LEU A 68 25.18 23.23 42.89
CA LEU A 68 25.43 24.12 41.75
C LEU A 68 25.33 25.57 42.24
N ILE A 69 26.40 26.33 42.04
CA ILE A 69 26.49 27.74 42.39
C ILE A 69 26.68 28.55 41.11
N GLN A 70 25.81 29.53 40.88
CA GLN A 70 25.88 30.37 39.69
C GLN A 70 26.83 31.54 39.93
N GLU A 71 27.75 31.76 39.00
CA GLU A 71 28.75 32.82 39.07
C GLU A 71 28.34 33.97 38.14
N GLY A 72 27.56 34.91 38.67
CA GLY A 72 27.04 36.05 37.90
C GLY A 72 25.95 35.68 36.89
N ASP A 73 25.69 36.57 35.92
CA ASP A 73 24.56 36.43 34.98
C ASP A 73 24.95 35.82 33.60
N GLU A 74 26.24 35.52 33.34
CA GLU A 74 26.74 35.09 32.03
C GLU A 74 26.71 33.56 31.78
N GLY A 75 25.98 32.80 32.61
CA GLY A 75 25.88 31.33 32.47
C GLY A 75 27.12 30.56 32.93
N SER A 76 28.09 31.23 33.56
CA SER A 76 29.17 30.58 34.31
C SER A 76 28.62 30.04 35.63
N ALA A 77 28.99 28.82 36.00
CA ALA A 77 28.62 28.21 37.26
C ALA A 77 29.71 27.25 37.74
N SER A 78 29.71 26.93 39.03
CA SER A 78 30.59 25.92 39.61
C SER A 78 29.78 24.81 40.28
N LEU A 79 30.24 23.57 40.10
CA LEU A 79 29.75 22.39 40.82
C LEU A 79 30.66 22.16 42.03
N GLN A 80 30.09 22.13 43.23
CA GLN A 80 30.83 21.86 44.46
C GLN A 80 30.50 20.48 45.02
N TRP A 81 31.52 19.74 45.46
CA TRP A 81 31.40 18.44 46.11
C TRP A 81 32.46 18.31 47.22
N GLY A 82 32.05 18.45 48.48
CA GLY A 82 33.02 18.55 49.59
C GLY A 82 33.88 19.80 49.45
N ASP A 83 35.21 19.63 49.42
CA ASP A 83 36.19 20.72 49.23
C ASP A 83 36.56 20.94 47.74
N GLU A 84 35.98 20.16 46.82
CA GLU A 84 36.30 20.17 45.39
C GLU A 84 35.30 21.05 44.62
N SER A 85 35.79 21.77 43.60
CA SER A 85 34.98 22.62 42.73
C SER A 85 35.33 22.40 41.25
N LEU A 86 34.32 22.37 40.39
CA LEU A 86 34.47 22.25 38.94
C LEU A 86 33.68 23.35 38.24
N GLU A 87 34.37 24.22 37.50
CA GLU A 87 33.73 25.22 36.63
C GLU A 87 32.96 24.52 35.50
N VAL A 88 31.75 24.99 35.23
CA VAL A 88 30.85 24.47 34.20
C VAL A 88 30.09 25.61 33.53
N GLN A 89 29.57 25.33 32.34
CA GLN A 89 28.72 26.28 31.63
C GLN A 89 27.25 25.83 31.70
N LEU A 90 26.39 26.71 32.20
CA LEU A 90 24.94 26.56 32.11
C LEU A 90 24.46 26.93 30.71
N LEU A 91 23.59 26.10 30.14
CA LEU A 91 22.99 26.33 28.83
C LEU A 91 21.54 26.79 29.01
N PRO A 92 21.08 27.78 28.23
CA PRO A 92 19.72 28.26 28.33
C PRO A 92 18.73 27.20 27.83
N ALA A 93 17.57 27.16 28.50
CA ALA A 93 16.45 26.32 28.09
C ALA A 93 16.02 26.65 26.65
N PRO A 94 15.64 25.63 25.84
CA PRO A 94 15.23 25.86 24.47
C PRO A 94 14.10 26.89 24.33
N ALA A 95 14.28 27.89 23.48
CA ALA A 95 13.33 28.97 23.28
C ALA A 95 11.99 28.46 22.72
N TYR A 96 12.05 27.43 21.85
CA TYR A 96 10.85 26.85 21.26
C TYR A 96 9.88 26.25 22.28
N TYR A 97 10.32 25.86 23.48
CA TYR A 97 9.43 25.36 24.53
C TYR A 97 8.31 26.35 24.88
N ARG A 98 8.58 27.65 24.76
CA ARG A 98 7.64 28.73 25.07
C ARG A 98 6.68 29.02 23.92
N ASN A 99 6.97 28.53 22.72
CA ASN A 99 6.09 28.69 21.55
C ASN A 99 4.79 27.91 21.74
N LYS A 100 3.75 28.33 21.00
CA LYS A 100 2.45 27.67 20.97
C LYS A 100 2.25 26.95 19.65
N THR A 101 1.64 25.78 19.70
CA THR A 101 1.13 25.07 18.52
C THR A 101 -0.15 25.72 17.99
N ARG A 102 -0.65 25.22 16.87
CA ARG A 102 -1.96 25.61 16.31
C ARG A 102 -3.15 25.50 17.26
N SER A 103 -3.16 24.55 18.20
CA SER A 103 -4.23 24.45 19.21
C SER A 103 -4.02 25.37 20.42
N GLY A 104 -2.87 26.04 20.48
CA GLY A 104 -2.49 26.92 21.59
C GLY A 104 -1.72 26.22 22.72
N ALA A 105 -1.43 24.91 22.60
CA ALA A 105 -0.61 24.18 23.56
C ALA A 105 0.86 24.64 23.52
N ARG A 106 1.55 24.64 24.66
CA ARG A 106 2.99 24.95 24.73
C ARG A 106 3.80 23.79 24.17
N MET A 107 4.74 24.06 23.26
CA MET A 107 5.54 23.00 22.64
C MET A 107 6.37 22.21 23.66
N GLY A 108 6.87 22.87 24.71
CA GLY A 108 7.63 22.23 25.78
C GLY A 108 6.79 21.33 26.72
N SER A 109 5.45 21.34 26.62
CA SER A 109 4.62 20.48 27.48
C SER A 109 4.50 19.04 26.98
N PHE A 110 5.10 18.70 25.84
CA PHE A 110 5.10 17.33 25.30
C PHE A 110 6.34 17.01 24.46
N SER A 111 7.39 17.82 24.61
CA SER A 111 8.70 17.55 24.07
C SER A 111 9.78 17.88 25.07
N SER A 112 10.85 17.09 25.06
CA SER A 112 12.08 17.40 25.79
C SER A 112 13.27 17.17 24.87
N LEU A 113 14.25 18.06 24.96
CA LEU A 113 15.48 18.01 24.19
C LEU A 113 16.63 17.65 25.12
N HIS A 114 17.38 16.62 24.76
CA HIS A 114 18.59 16.18 25.43
C HIS A 114 19.74 16.21 24.42
N GLU A 115 20.50 17.30 24.38
CA GLU A 115 21.52 17.58 23.37
C GLU A 115 20.97 17.46 21.94
N ASN A 116 21.19 16.31 21.27
CA ASN A 116 20.76 16.01 19.89
C ASN A 116 19.58 15.02 19.83
N LEU A 117 19.00 14.66 20.98
CA LEU A 117 17.84 13.76 21.13
C LEU A 117 16.58 14.56 21.43
N LEU A 118 15.65 14.62 20.48
CA LEU A 118 14.32 15.21 20.70
C LEU A 118 13.33 14.13 21.12
N MET A 119 12.93 14.11 22.37
CA MET A 119 11.84 13.27 22.84
C MET A 119 10.49 13.93 22.56
N LEU A 120 9.52 13.13 22.11
CA LEU A 120 8.15 13.54 21.84
C LEU A 120 7.19 12.54 22.47
N ASN A 121 6.14 13.05 23.11
CA ASN A 121 5.10 12.24 23.73
C ASN A 121 3.82 12.28 22.86
N PRO A 122 3.63 11.33 21.92
CA PRO A 122 2.48 11.34 21.01
C PRO A 122 1.16 11.04 21.72
N LEU A 123 1.14 10.15 22.72
CA LEU A 123 -0.02 9.89 23.56
C LEU A 123 -0.03 10.83 24.78
N MET A 124 -1.22 11.32 25.15
CA MET A 124 -1.41 12.14 26.36
C MET A 124 -1.57 11.31 27.63
N GLY A 125 -0.81 10.23 27.76
CA GLY A 125 -0.82 9.35 28.93
C GLY A 125 -0.47 7.89 28.61
N CYS A 126 -0.58 7.05 29.63
CA CYS A 126 -0.40 5.60 29.54
C CYS A 126 -1.60 4.92 30.22
N GLY A 127 -2.23 3.97 29.53
CA GLY A 127 -3.47 3.31 29.97
C GLY A 127 -3.37 2.56 31.30
N PHE A 128 -2.16 2.19 31.73
CA PHE A 128 -1.93 1.59 33.06
C PHE A 128 -2.22 2.56 34.23
N PHE A 129 -2.23 3.88 33.99
CA PHE A 129 -2.62 4.85 35.02
C PHE A 129 -4.15 4.95 35.22
N ALA A 130 -4.93 4.38 34.30
CA ALA A 130 -6.39 4.39 34.40
C ALA A 130 -6.94 3.37 35.42
N GLU A 131 -6.15 2.35 35.75
CA GLU A 131 -6.53 1.29 36.69
C GLU A 131 -5.61 1.34 37.92
N LYS A 132 -6.22 1.30 39.11
CA LYS A 132 -5.49 1.42 40.36
C LYS A 132 -4.59 0.19 40.57
N GLY A 133 -3.29 0.42 40.71
CA GLY A 133 -2.30 -0.62 40.96
C GLY A 133 -1.68 -1.22 39.70
N GLU A 134 -2.05 -0.76 38.50
CA GLU A 134 -1.47 -1.25 37.24
C GLU A 134 -0.26 -0.42 36.77
N ALA A 135 -0.15 0.83 37.22
CA ALA A 135 0.97 1.72 36.89
C ALA A 135 2.30 1.20 37.45
N CYS A 136 3.38 1.31 36.67
CA CYS A 136 4.71 0.90 37.14
C CYS A 136 5.15 1.75 38.34
N HIS A 137 5.69 1.12 39.37
CA HIS A 137 5.95 1.73 40.68
C HIS A 137 7.03 2.83 40.69
N TYR A 138 7.83 2.94 39.62
CA TYR A 138 8.82 4.01 39.43
C TYR A 138 8.32 5.14 38.52
N CYS A 139 7.17 4.96 37.86
CA CYS A 139 6.82 5.76 36.70
C CYS A 139 5.91 6.94 37.06
N GLN A 140 6.22 8.10 36.50
CA GLN A 140 5.34 9.28 36.46
C GLN A 140 5.10 9.70 35.02
N TYR A 141 4.74 8.75 34.17
CA TYR A 141 4.32 9.07 32.81
C TYR A 141 3.23 10.14 32.89
N ASP A 142 3.41 11.24 32.15
CA ASP A 142 2.54 12.41 32.15
C ASP A 142 1.10 12.03 31.75
N SER A 143 0.31 11.51 32.70
CA SER A 143 -1.07 11.11 32.50
C SER A 143 -1.98 12.26 32.88
N MET A 144 -2.03 13.28 32.01
CA MET A 144 -2.95 14.41 32.19
C MET A 144 -4.43 13.96 32.30
N LEU A 145 -4.78 12.75 31.83
CA LEU A 145 -6.17 12.32 31.69
C LEU A 145 -6.52 10.98 32.38
N ASN A 146 -5.57 10.18 32.88
CA ASN A 146 -5.83 8.86 33.50
C ASN A 146 -6.89 8.01 32.75
N GLU A 147 -6.88 8.05 31.42
CA GLU A 147 -7.82 7.34 30.55
C GLU A 147 -7.26 5.98 30.15
N LYS A 148 -8.13 4.97 30.07
CA LYS A 148 -7.72 3.61 29.66
C LYS A 148 -7.10 3.62 28.27
N GLU A 149 -7.69 4.36 27.34
CA GLU A 149 -7.16 4.57 26.00
C GLU A 149 -6.73 6.05 25.86
N PRO A 150 -5.45 6.39 26.12
CA PRO A 150 -5.01 7.77 26.06
C PRO A 150 -5.24 8.39 24.67
N PRO A 151 -5.68 9.65 24.60
CA PRO A 151 -5.86 10.33 23.33
C PRO A 151 -4.49 10.59 22.65
N LEU A 152 -4.50 10.52 21.32
CA LEU A 152 -3.35 10.81 20.48
C LEU A 152 -3.34 12.30 20.18
N ARG A 153 -2.20 12.96 20.35
CA ARG A 153 -2.02 14.36 19.94
C ARG A 153 -2.20 14.50 18.43
N ASP A 154 -2.63 15.67 17.99
CA ASP A 154 -2.72 15.95 16.55
C ASP A 154 -1.34 15.72 15.90
N PRO A 155 -1.23 14.82 14.92
CA PRO A 155 0.04 14.54 14.24
C PRO A 155 0.70 15.79 13.64
N LEU A 156 -0.09 16.79 13.23
CA LEU A 156 0.44 18.05 12.69
C LEU A 156 1.10 18.92 13.77
N GLU A 157 0.63 18.84 15.02
CA GLU A 157 1.27 19.54 16.13
C GLU A 157 2.63 18.92 16.47
N LEU A 158 2.73 17.59 16.43
CA LEU A 158 4.02 16.91 16.59
C LEU A 158 5.03 17.36 15.53
N VAL A 159 4.58 17.55 14.28
CA VAL A 159 5.41 18.11 13.20
C VAL A 159 5.81 19.56 13.48
N GLU A 160 4.90 20.41 13.98
CA GLU A 160 5.21 21.79 14.34
C GLU A 160 6.33 21.88 15.39
N VAL A 161 6.25 21.04 16.43
CA VAL A 161 7.29 20.96 17.47
C VAL A 161 8.62 20.49 16.91
N VAL A 162 8.61 19.42 16.11
CA VAL A 162 9.84 18.90 15.47
C VAL A 162 10.50 19.97 14.61
N ARG A 163 9.73 20.70 13.81
CA ARG A 163 10.27 21.77 12.96
C ARG A 163 10.82 22.93 13.77
N ALA A 164 10.15 23.32 14.85
CA ALA A 164 10.62 24.38 15.73
C ALA A 164 11.93 24.00 16.43
N ALA A 165 12.01 22.76 16.96
CA ALA A 165 13.22 22.24 17.60
C ALA A 165 14.40 22.14 16.60
N LEU A 166 14.13 21.64 15.38
CA LEU A 166 15.13 21.54 14.30
C LEU A 166 15.66 22.89 13.80
N ALA A 167 14.88 23.97 13.97
CA ALA A 167 15.31 25.31 13.59
C ALA A 167 16.25 25.94 14.64
N GLU A 168 16.24 25.44 15.87
CA GLU A 168 16.99 26.00 17.00
C GLU A 168 18.26 25.20 17.34
N ARG A 169 18.20 23.86 17.27
CA ARG A 169 19.28 22.96 17.68
C ARG A 169 19.54 21.88 16.63
N GLU A 170 20.78 21.37 16.58
CA GLU A 170 21.06 20.17 15.81
C GLU A 170 20.38 18.99 16.51
N ILE A 171 19.54 18.26 15.77
CA ILE A 171 18.85 17.07 16.27
C ILE A 171 19.16 15.95 15.28
N ASP A 172 19.58 14.82 15.82
CA ASP A 172 19.91 13.63 15.04
C ASP A 172 18.85 12.55 15.18
N THR A 173 18.27 12.42 16.38
CA THR A 173 17.27 11.39 16.70
C THR A 173 16.00 12.02 17.27
N ILE A 174 14.87 11.64 16.69
CA ILE A 174 13.54 11.95 17.21
C ILE A 174 12.99 10.69 17.87
N TYR A 175 12.71 10.79 19.16
CA TYR A 175 12.41 9.68 20.02
C TYR A 175 10.96 9.76 20.50
N LEU A 176 10.11 8.89 19.95
CA LEU A 176 8.71 8.80 20.33
C LEU A 176 8.60 7.98 21.61
N TYR A 177 8.32 8.64 22.73
CA TYR A 177 8.11 7.98 24.01
C TYR A 177 6.63 7.67 24.16
N ASN A 178 6.25 6.39 24.01
CA ASN A 178 4.86 5.96 23.90
C ASN A 178 4.35 5.25 25.16
N GLY A 179 3.11 5.57 25.55
CA GLY A 179 2.38 4.88 26.60
C GLY A 179 1.64 3.64 26.09
N PHE A 180 1.03 2.89 27.01
CA PHE A 180 0.16 1.77 26.67
C PHE A 180 -1.24 2.23 26.27
N ALA A 181 -1.84 1.58 25.27
CA ALA A 181 -3.29 1.61 25.05
C ALA A 181 -3.84 0.18 24.92
N PRO A 182 -5.07 -0.09 25.38
CA PRO A 182 -5.71 -1.39 25.29
C PRO A 182 -5.82 -1.89 23.85
N GLY A 183 -5.57 -3.19 23.64
CA GLY A 183 -5.60 -3.83 22.33
C GLY A 183 -4.42 -4.77 22.14
N ASP A 184 -4.47 -5.59 21.09
CA ASP A 184 -3.38 -6.52 20.78
C ASP A 184 -2.12 -5.81 20.25
N ASP A 185 -2.24 -4.60 19.72
CA ASP A 185 -1.15 -3.80 19.17
C ASP A 185 -0.59 -2.76 20.16
N ALA A 186 -1.09 -2.74 21.41
CA ALA A 186 -0.72 -1.77 22.44
C ALA A 186 -0.89 -0.28 22.03
N GLY A 187 -1.77 0.01 21.06
CA GLY A 187 -1.99 1.36 20.51
C GLY A 187 -1.03 1.78 19.39
N LEU A 188 -0.14 0.90 18.96
CA LEU A 188 0.91 1.23 17.98
C LEU A 188 0.38 1.52 16.58
N ASN A 189 -0.75 0.94 16.16
CA ASN A 189 -1.31 1.23 14.82
C ASN A 189 -1.66 2.72 14.66
N ARG A 190 -2.04 3.39 15.75
CA ARG A 190 -2.34 4.83 15.75
C ARG A 190 -1.11 5.69 15.46
N LEU A 191 0.10 5.15 15.65
CA LEU A 191 1.38 5.83 15.42
C LEU A 191 1.96 5.60 14.02
N VAL A 192 1.50 4.59 13.28
CA VAL A 192 1.90 4.34 11.88
C VAL A 192 1.74 5.60 11.01
N PRO A 193 0.57 6.28 10.96
CA PRO A 193 0.43 7.50 10.18
C PRO A 193 1.27 8.67 10.73
N VAL A 194 1.50 8.73 12.05
CA VAL A 194 2.34 9.75 12.69
C VAL A 194 3.79 9.62 12.24
N ILE A 195 4.33 8.40 12.27
CA ILE A 195 5.71 8.12 11.84
C ILE A 195 5.86 8.40 10.35
N ALA A 196 4.90 7.98 9.52
CA ALA A 196 4.90 8.28 8.09
C ALA A 196 4.89 9.79 7.81
N LEU A 197 4.14 10.56 8.60
CA LEU A 197 4.11 12.00 8.52
C LEU A 197 5.45 12.62 8.97
N LEU A 198 5.98 12.24 10.13
CA LEU A 198 7.26 12.71 10.64
C LEU A 198 8.40 12.41 9.67
N ARG A 199 8.43 11.21 9.08
CA ARG A 199 9.45 10.81 8.10
C ARG A 199 9.58 11.79 6.93
N ARG A 200 8.48 12.42 6.51
CA ARG A 200 8.48 13.43 5.43
C ARG A 200 9.15 14.76 5.83
N HIS A 201 9.31 15.02 7.13
CA HIS A 201 9.80 16.30 7.66
C HIS A 201 11.20 16.23 8.28
N VAL A 202 11.72 15.03 8.56
CA VAL A 202 12.97 14.86 9.33
C VAL A 202 14.19 14.52 8.47
N GLY A 203 13.96 14.13 7.21
CA GLY A 203 14.99 13.80 6.25
C GLY A 203 15.77 12.54 6.65
N HIS A 204 17.11 12.67 6.75
CA HIS A 204 18.03 11.58 7.09
C HIS A 204 18.13 11.25 8.58
N ARG A 205 17.44 12.01 9.43
CA ARG A 205 17.45 11.84 10.90
C ARG A 205 16.72 10.58 11.33
N GLN A 206 17.11 10.04 12.47
CA GLN A 206 16.51 8.83 12.99
C GLN A 206 15.14 9.09 13.63
N ILE A 207 14.21 8.17 13.45
CA ILE A 207 13.00 8.08 14.27
C ILE A 207 13.09 6.79 15.09
N ALA A 208 13.07 6.94 16.40
CA ALA A 208 12.99 5.86 17.36
C ALA A 208 11.61 5.86 18.03
N ILE A 209 11.14 4.69 18.44
CA ILE A 209 9.95 4.56 19.28
C ILE A 209 10.26 3.68 20.48
N GLU A 210 9.84 4.14 21.65
CA GLU A 210 9.81 3.36 22.87
C GLU A 210 8.38 3.00 23.22
N THR A 211 8.12 1.71 23.41
CA THR A 211 6.76 1.21 23.60
C THR A 211 6.69 0.00 24.52
N VAL A 212 5.49 -0.22 25.05
CA VAL A 212 5.08 -1.49 25.66
C VAL A 212 4.95 -2.55 24.56
N ALA A 213 5.28 -3.80 24.90
CA ALA A 213 5.28 -4.91 23.97
C ALA A 213 3.87 -5.19 23.40
N PRO A 214 3.68 -5.17 22.07
CA PRO A 214 2.42 -5.59 21.46
C PRO A 214 2.31 -7.13 21.47
N ARG A 215 1.08 -7.64 21.61
CA ARG A 215 0.77 -9.06 21.46
C ARG A 215 0.80 -9.48 19.99
N ASP A 216 0.29 -8.61 19.12
CA ASP A 216 0.38 -8.72 17.65
C ASP A 216 1.64 -8.03 17.13
N THR A 217 2.67 -8.82 16.82
CA THR A 217 3.96 -8.31 16.34
C THR A 217 3.91 -7.77 14.91
N ARG A 218 2.84 -7.99 14.15
CA ARG A 218 2.70 -7.46 12.77
C ARG A 218 2.68 -5.94 12.74
N VAL A 219 2.29 -5.27 13.84
CA VAL A 219 2.36 -3.81 13.92
C VAL A 219 3.80 -3.29 13.80
N ILE A 220 4.79 -4.08 14.21
CA ILE A 220 6.21 -3.74 14.08
C ILE A 220 6.60 -3.60 12.60
N ASP A 221 6.04 -4.46 11.74
CA ASP A 221 6.24 -4.43 10.28
C ASP A 221 5.63 -3.14 9.67
N ALA A 222 4.46 -2.74 10.17
CA ALA A 222 3.78 -1.52 9.75
C ALA A 222 4.54 -0.26 10.19
N LEU A 223 5.07 -0.22 11.42
CA LEU A 223 5.89 0.88 11.92
C LEU A 223 7.20 1.01 11.09
N TYR A 224 7.84 -0.11 10.78
CA TYR A 224 9.03 -0.13 9.91
C TYR A 224 8.70 0.42 8.52
N SER A 225 7.59 -0.02 7.93
CA SER A 225 7.12 0.45 6.61
C SER A 225 6.80 1.94 6.60
N ALA A 226 6.20 2.45 7.68
CA ALA A 226 5.94 3.88 7.87
C ALA A 226 7.23 4.72 7.99
N GLY A 227 8.35 4.07 8.29
CA GLY A 227 9.67 4.67 8.32
C GLY A 227 10.23 4.88 9.70
N LEU A 228 9.94 3.98 10.64
CA LEU A 228 10.67 3.84 11.89
C LEU A 228 12.08 3.27 11.64
N ASP A 229 13.10 3.83 12.29
CA ASP A 229 14.49 3.34 12.15
C ASP A 229 14.97 2.52 13.35
N VAL A 230 14.50 2.85 14.57
CA VAL A 230 14.91 2.17 15.82
C VAL A 230 13.68 1.76 16.62
N PHE A 231 13.63 0.50 17.03
CA PHE A 231 12.55 -0.05 17.84
C PHE A 231 13.05 -0.32 19.26
N VAL A 232 12.41 0.30 20.24
CA VAL A 232 12.75 0.16 21.66
C VAL A 232 11.59 -0.49 22.42
N CYS A 233 11.85 -1.62 23.05
CA CYS A 233 10.89 -2.30 23.92
C CYS A 233 11.59 -2.77 25.20
N ASN A 234 11.19 -2.21 26.34
CA ASN A 234 11.97 -2.30 27.56
C ASN A 234 11.69 -3.59 28.33
N LEU A 235 12.76 -4.28 28.70
CA LEU A 235 12.72 -5.34 29.69
C LEU A 235 12.54 -4.76 31.10
N GLU A 236 13.05 -3.54 31.33
CA GLU A 236 13.05 -2.80 32.60
C GLU A 236 13.87 -3.46 33.71
N LEU A 237 13.63 -4.74 34.00
CA LEU A 237 14.30 -5.52 35.03
C LEU A 237 14.53 -6.93 34.50
N HIS A 238 15.70 -7.51 34.75
CA HIS A 238 15.97 -8.88 34.34
C HIS A 238 15.27 -9.88 35.27
N ASP A 239 15.32 -9.64 36.58
CA ASP A 239 14.60 -10.45 37.57
C ASP A 239 13.09 -10.40 37.33
N ARG A 240 12.50 -11.57 37.07
CA ARG A 240 11.10 -11.72 36.70
C ARG A 240 10.15 -11.42 37.86
N ASP A 241 10.52 -11.79 39.08
CA ASP A 241 9.68 -11.59 40.25
C ASP A 241 9.66 -10.10 40.62
N ARG A 242 10.81 -9.43 40.53
CA ARG A 242 10.91 -7.97 40.69
C ARG A 242 10.21 -7.23 39.56
N PHE A 243 10.27 -7.73 38.33
CA PHE A 243 9.51 -7.18 37.22
C PHE A 243 8.00 -7.22 37.49
N ALA A 244 7.47 -8.37 37.93
CA ALA A 244 6.05 -8.49 38.24
C ALA A 244 5.62 -7.57 39.39
N GLU A 245 6.47 -7.40 40.41
CA GLU A 245 6.23 -6.49 41.53
C GLU A 245 6.23 -5.02 41.10
N ILE A 246 7.19 -4.60 40.29
CA ILE A 246 7.42 -3.18 39.97
C ILE A 246 6.63 -2.73 38.74
N CYS A 247 6.30 -3.64 37.83
CA CYS A 247 5.60 -3.38 36.56
C CYS A 247 4.32 -4.21 36.41
N PRO A 248 3.37 -4.16 37.36
CA PRO A 248 2.20 -5.04 37.39
C PRO A 248 1.37 -5.02 36.10
N GLY A 249 1.08 -3.85 35.54
CA GLY A 249 0.33 -3.74 34.28
C GLY A 249 1.04 -4.30 33.06
N LYS A 250 2.37 -4.18 33.00
CA LYS A 250 3.16 -4.82 31.92
C LYS A 250 3.17 -6.34 32.09
N GLU A 251 3.23 -6.86 33.32
CA GLU A 251 3.10 -8.29 33.60
C GLU A 251 1.73 -8.82 33.15
N HIS A 252 0.63 -8.15 33.52
CA HIS A 252 -0.72 -8.51 33.06
C HIS A 252 -0.90 -8.40 31.55
N ALA A 253 -0.19 -7.47 30.89
CA ALA A 253 -0.22 -7.31 29.44
C ALA A 253 0.54 -8.42 28.67
N GLY A 254 1.24 -9.32 29.36
CA GLY A 254 1.97 -10.45 28.77
C GLY A 254 3.39 -10.64 29.30
N GLY A 255 3.84 -9.72 30.15
CA GLY A 255 5.10 -9.79 30.89
C GLY A 255 6.34 -9.82 30.01
N GLN A 256 7.45 -10.28 30.60
CA GLN A 256 8.72 -10.40 29.89
C GLN A 256 8.62 -11.30 28.65
N ALA A 257 7.74 -12.31 28.63
CA ALA A 257 7.55 -13.18 27.48
C ALA A 257 7.05 -12.42 26.23
N ALA A 258 6.12 -11.47 26.42
CA ALA A 258 5.66 -10.60 25.32
C ALA A 258 6.78 -9.65 24.85
N ILE A 259 7.58 -9.12 25.77
CA ILE A 259 8.73 -8.26 25.46
C ILE A 259 9.75 -9.01 24.59
N TRP A 260 10.16 -10.21 25.01
CA TRP A 260 11.09 -11.04 24.23
C TRP A 260 10.54 -11.39 22.85
N LYS A 261 9.25 -11.75 22.77
CA LYS A 261 8.58 -12.01 21.48
C LYS A 261 8.63 -10.79 20.55
N ALA A 262 8.38 -9.59 21.08
CA ALA A 262 8.43 -8.35 20.30
C ALA A 262 9.85 -8.02 19.84
N LEU A 263 10.85 -8.16 20.72
CA LEU A 263 12.27 -7.95 20.41
C LEU A 263 12.79 -8.93 19.36
N ASP A 264 12.47 -10.22 19.49
CA ASP A 264 12.85 -11.27 18.54
C ASP A 264 12.24 -11.04 17.15
N HIS A 265 11.00 -10.57 17.09
CA HIS A 265 10.36 -10.19 15.82
C HIS A 265 11.02 -8.94 15.23
N ALA A 266 11.23 -7.90 16.03
CA ALA A 266 11.88 -6.65 15.59
C ALA A 266 13.28 -6.92 15.00
N ARG A 267 14.07 -7.84 15.58
CA ARG A 267 15.39 -8.22 15.06
C ARG A 267 15.35 -8.76 13.63
N GLN A 268 14.25 -9.41 13.24
CA GLN A 268 14.08 -9.93 11.88
C GLN A 268 13.76 -8.82 10.86
N VAL A 269 13.22 -7.70 11.34
CA VAL A 269 12.75 -6.56 10.53
C VAL A 269 13.85 -5.51 10.39
N PHE A 270 14.40 -5.07 11.52
CA PHE A 270 15.38 -4.00 11.63
C PHE A 270 16.81 -4.50 11.31
N ARG A 271 17.77 -3.57 11.19
CA ARG A 271 19.20 -3.91 11.08
C ARG A 271 19.77 -4.17 12.47
N SER A 272 20.89 -4.91 12.53
CA SER A 272 21.66 -5.03 13.76
C SER A 272 22.00 -3.64 14.32
N GLY A 273 21.88 -3.44 15.63
CA GLY A 273 22.05 -2.13 16.28
C GLY A 273 20.78 -1.28 16.41
N ALA A 274 19.67 -1.66 15.77
CA ALA A 274 18.44 -0.85 15.74
C ALA A 274 17.29 -1.41 16.60
N VAL A 275 17.54 -2.47 17.37
CA VAL A 275 16.58 -3.02 18.34
C VAL A 275 17.19 -2.86 19.72
N VAL A 276 16.45 -2.20 20.61
CA VAL A 276 16.97 -1.70 21.89
C VAL A 276 16.03 -2.08 23.03
N SER A 277 16.59 -2.28 24.21
CA SER A 277 15.82 -2.49 25.44
C SER A 277 16.47 -1.75 26.61
N ASN A 278 15.67 -0.97 27.34
CA ASN A 278 16.15 -0.31 28.56
C ASN A 278 16.14 -1.28 29.76
N LEU A 279 17.14 -1.15 30.63
CA LEU A 279 17.24 -1.78 31.95
C LEU A 279 17.35 -0.70 33.02
N ILE A 280 16.50 -0.76 34.04
CA ILE A 280 16.52 0.13 35.20
C ILE A 280 17.49 -0.43 36.23
N VAL A 281 18.59 0.26 36.45
CA VAL A 281 19.64 -0.16 37.39
C VAL A 281 19.40 0.47 38.77
N GLY A 282 19.55 -0.33 39.83
CA GLY A 282 19.30 0.07 41.23
C GLY A 282 18.01 -0.48 41.85
N LEU A 283 17.18 -1.21 41.10
CA LEU A 283 15.97 -1.88 41.59
C LEU A 283 16.13 -3.40 41.80
N GLU A 284 17.17 -3.98 41.20
CA GLU A 284 17.61 -5.37 41.35
C GLU A 284 19.10 -5.42 41.72
N GLU A 285 19.60 -6.60 42.09
CA GLU A 285 21.01 -6.79 42.38
C GLU A 285 21.88 -6.53 41.14
N LEU A 286 23.08 -5.99 41.37
CA LEU A 286 24.02 -5.62 40.31
C LEU A 286 24.35 -6.81 39.38
N GLU A 287 24.52 -8.01 39.94
CA GLU A 287 24.73 -9.24 39.17
C GLU A 287 23.50 -9.66 38.36
N SER A 288 22.27 -9.33 38.80
CA SER A 288 21.06 -9.54 38.00
C SER A 288 21.06 -8.64 36.77
N SER A 289 21.43 -7.37 36.94
CA SER A 289 21.53 -6.43 35.81
C SER A 289 22.63 -6.83 34.82
N LYS A 290 23.77 -7.36 35.27
CA LYS A 290 24.80 -7.94 34.38
C LYS A 290 24.26 -9.11 33.56
N ARG A 291 23.54 -10.05 34.18
CA ARG A 291 22.86 -11.14 33.44
C ARG A 291 21.83 -10.62 32.44
N GLY A 292 21.13 -9.53 32.78
CA GLY A 292 20.23 -8.83 31.87
C GLY A 292 20.93 -8.26 30.64
N ILE A 293 22.09 -7.63 30.85
CA ILE A 293 22.96 -7.13 29.77
C ILE A 293 23.37 -8.28 28.85
N ASP A 294 23.89 -9.37 29.42
CA ASP A 294 24.34 -10.53 28.66
C ASP A 294 23.21 -11.18 27.86
N ALA A 295 22.02 -11.32 28.47
CA ALA A 295 20.84 -11.88 27.82
C ALA A 295 20.40 -11.05 26.60
N LEU A 296 20.36 -9.72 26.74
CA LEU A 296 20.00 -8.83 25.63
C LEU A 296 21.02 -8.90 24.49
N ILE A 297 22.32 -8.85 24.81
CA ILE A 297 23.40 -8.93 23.83
C ILE A 297 23.37 -10.27 23.09
N ALA A 298 23.18 -11.38 23.82
CA ALA A 298 23.07 -12.73 23.24
C ALA A 298 21.90 -12.85 22.25
N HIS A 299 20.80 -12.12 22.47
CA HIS A 299 19.66 -12.04 21.56
C HIS A 299 19.84 -11.05 20.41
N GLY A 300 20.96 -10.32 20.33
CA GLY A 300 21.16 -9.30 19.31
C GLY A 300 20.34 -8.03 19.56
N VAL A 301 20.05 -7.72 20.83
CA VAL A 301 19.36 -6.51 21.29
C VAL A 301 20.34 -5.64 22.05
N VAL A 302 20.32 -4.32 21.83
CA VAL A 302 21.23 -3.43 22.57
C VAL A 302 20.65 -3.04 23.92
N PRO A 303 21.37 -3.28 25.04
CA PRO A 303 20.98 -2.77 26.35
C PRO A 303 21.26 -1.26 26.46
N LEU A 304 20.33 -0.52 27.03
CA LEU A 304 20.55 0.84 27.55
C LEU A 304 20.27 0.86 29.05
N LEU A 305 21.21 1.36 29.85
CA LEU A 305 21.05 1.42 31.30
C LEU A 305 20.44 2.76 31.72
N GLN A 306 19.42 2.69 32.55
CA GLN A 306 18.74 3.85 33.14
C GLN A 306 18.86 3.78 34.67
N PRO A 307 19.65 4.65 35.31
CA PRO A 307 19.69 4.73 36.77
C PRO A 307 18.31 5.06 37.34
N PHE A 308 17.88 4.27 38.31
CA PHE A 308 16.65 4.52 39.05
C PHE A 308 16.74 5.84 39.83
N ARG A 309 15.66 6.63 39.78
CA ARG A 309 15.54 7.89 40.53
C ARG A 309 14.20 7.91 41.27
N PRO A 310 14.18 8.20 42.58
CA PRO A 310 12.95 8.21 43.37
C PRO A 310 12.14 9.48 43.05
N LEU A 311 10.97 9.29 42.43
CA LEU A 311 10.09 10.39 42.03
C LEU A 311 8.97 10.62 43.06
N PRO A 312 8.64 11.88 43.43
CA PRO A 312 7.65 12.18 44.48
C PRO A 312 6.24 11.70 44.13
N GLY A 313 5.58 10.94 45.01
CA GLY A 313 4.22 10.42 44.73
C GLY A 313 4.20 9.12 43.93
N THR A 314 5.36 8.48 43.73
CA THR A 314 5.44 7.08 43.28
C THR A 314 5.58 6.13 44.46
N PRO A 315 5.16 4.85 44.35
CA PRO A 315 5.40 3.85 45.40
C PRO A 315 6.87 3.70 45.81
N LEU A 316 7.81 4.02 44.91
CA LEU A 316 9.26 3.95 45.15
C LEU A 316 9.90 5.30 45.52
N GLU A 317 9.12 6.31 45.94
CA GLU A 317 9.65 7.64 46.30
C GLU A 317 10.70 7.64 47.42
N LYS A 318 10.72 6.59 48.27
CA LYS A 318 11.66 6.43 49.38
C LYS A 318 12.78 5.43 49.10
N HIS A 319 12.78 4.82 47.91
CA HIS A 319 13.81 3.87 47.53
C HIS A 319 15.16 4.58 47.37
N ALA A 320 16.24 3.91 47.80
CA ALA A 320 17.57 4.49 47.75
C ALA A 320 18.06 4.65 46.30
N LEU A 321 18.84 5.71 46.06
CA LEU A 321 19.56 5.86 44.79
C LEU A 321 20.63 4.76 44.66
N PRO A 322 20.90 4.27 43.43
CA PRO A 322 22.04 3.38 43.20
C PRO A 322 23.36 4.09 43.53
N THR A 323 24.34 3.33 44.03
CA THR A 323 25.68 3.85 44.34
C THR A 323 26.43 4.19 43.05
N LEU A 324 27.20 5.29 43.07
CA LEU A 324 27.97 5.72 41.90
C LEU A 324 28.98 4.64 41.45
N GLU A 325 29.61 3.95 42.41
CA GLU A 325 30.52 2.84 42.18
C GLU A 325 29.85 1.69 41.42
N GLY A 326 28.64 1.28 41.85
CA GLY A 326 27.90 0.21 41.20
C GLY A 326 27.40 0.61 39.79
N LEU A 327 27.04 1.88 39.59
CA LEU A 327 26.70 2.38 38.26
C LEU A 327 27.92 2.36 37.34
N GLU A 328 29.05 2.88 37.79
CA GLU A 328 30.30 2.92 37.01
C GLU A 328 30.73 1.51 36.60
N GLU A 329 30.67 0.55 37.53
CA GLU A 329 30.94 -0.86 37.25
C GLU A 329 30.01 -1.43 36.16
N LEU A 330 28.70 -1.16 36.23
CA LEU A 330 27.73 -1.64 35.25
C LEU A 330 27.91 -1.01 33.85
N PHE A 331 28.18 0.29 33.77
CA PHE A 331 28.42 0.97 32.50
C PHE A 331 29.72 0.50 31.83
N LEU A 332 30.79 0.27 32.61
CA LEU A 332 32.02 -0.34 32.11
C LEU A 332 31.80 -1.78 31.65
N TYR A 333 31.03 -2.57 32.41
CA TYR A 333 30.66 -3.93 32.03
C TYR A 333 29.88 -3.95 30.70
N LEU A 334 28.86 -3.09 30.55
CA LEU A 334 28.09 -2.95 29.32
C LEU A 334 28.98 -2.61 28.12
N TYR A 335 29.91 -1.67 28.29
CA TYR A 335 30.84 -1.27 27.24
C TYR A 335 31.70 -2.46 26.78
N ALA A 336 32.35 -3.15 27.73
CA ALA A 336 33.19 -4.32 27.45
C ALA A 336 32.39 -5.46 26.78
N ALA A 337 31.16 -5.71 27.25
CA ALA A 337 30.28 -6.73 26.67
C ALA A 337 29.91 -6.40 25.21
N LEU A 338 29.53 -5.15 24.90
CA LEU A 338 29.19 -4.73 23.54
C LEU A 338 30.38 -4.73 22.59
N GLU A 339 31.56 -4.34 23.07
CA GLU A 339 32.80 -4.39 22.31
C GLU A 339 33.17 -5.85 21.97
N SER A 340 33.10 -6.75 22.96
CA SER A 340 33.37 -8.18 22.75
C SER A 340 32.41 -8.85 21.74
N ALA A 341 31.17 -8.38 21.67
CA ALA A 341 30.16 -8.86 20.72
C ALA A 341 30.25 -8.20 19.33
N ALA A 342 31.19 -7.27 19.11
CA ALA A 342 31.33 -6.48 17.88
C ALA A 342 30.01 -5.81 17.43
N PHE A 343 29.25 -5.30 18.40
CA PHE A 343 27.91 -4.77 18.14
C PHE A 343 27.97 -3.41 17.39
N PRO A 344 27.13 -3.15 16.36
CA PRO A 344 27.10 -1.86 15.68
C PRO A 344 26.42 -0.77 16.53
N THR A 345 27.16 -0.20 17.48
CA THR A 345 26.68 0.81 18.45
C THR A 345 26.44 2.20 17.85
N HIS A 346 26.98 2.49 16.66
CA HIS A 346 26.82 3.77 15.96
C HIS A 346 25.35 4.18 15.70
N ARG A 347 24.42 3.23 15.70
CA ARG A 347 22.98 3.48 15.53
C ARG A 347 22.33 4.10 16.76
N LEU A 348 23.02 4.04 17.90
CA LEU A 348 22.59 4.59 19.19
C LEU A 348 23.28 5.91 19.53
N ARG A 349 23.99 6.51 18.56
CA ARG A 349 24.56 7.84 18.73
C ARG A 349 23.44 8.79 19.19
N HIS A 350 23.73 9.59 20.21
CA HIS A 350 22.79 10.55 20.77
C HIS A 350 21.44 9.94 21.20
N MET A 351 21.38 8.66 21.60
CA MET A 351 20.18 8.04 22.18
C MET A 351 20.23 7.90 23.71
N GLY A 352 21.36 8.21 24.34
CA GLY A 352 21.58 8.02 25.76
C GLY A 352 21.15 9.23 26.57
N ARG A 353 20.29 9.01 27.57
CA ARG A 353 19.92 10.02 28.57
C ARG A 353 20.96 10.17 29.69
N VAL A 354 21.84 9.18 29.84
CA VAL A 354 22.85 9.08 30.90
C VAL A 354 24.23 8.97 30.25
N LEU A 355 24.59 7.78 29.79
CA LEU A 355 25.72 7.55 28.90
C LEU A 355 25.23 6.57 27.83
N THR A 356 25.48 6.88 26.56
CA THR A 356 25.36 5.84 25.52
C THR A 356 26.43 4.78 25.73
N PRO A 357 26.26 3.55 25.19
CA PRO A 357 27.36 2.60 25.12
C PRO A 357 28.63 3.21 24.52
N MET A 358 28.50 4.08 23.51
CA MET A 358 29.63 4.77 22.91
C MET A 358 30.27 5.83 23.83
N GLU A 359 29.51 6.47 24.71
CA GLU A 359 30.04 7.44 25.68
C GLU A 359 30.67 6.77 26.90
N SER A 360 30.30 5.52 27.20
CA SER A 360 30.77 4.78 28.38
C SER A 360 32.28 4.54 28.36
N ARG A 361 32.93 4.55 27.18
CA ARG A 361 34.39 4.46 27.03
C ARG A 361 35.16 5.57 27.76
N VAL A 362 34.51 6.72 27.98
CA VAL A 362 35.12 7.89 28.65
C VAL A 362 35.45 7.55 30.11
N LEU A 363 34.77 6.57 30.70
CA LEU A 363 35.07 6.06 32.04
C LEU A 363 36.46 5.40 32.11
N ASP A 364 36.98 4.86 30.99
CA ASP A 364 38.32 4.22 30.90
C ASP A 364 39.31 5.02 30.03
N GLY A 365 38.96 6.26 29.66
CA GLY A 365 39.84 7.15 28.88
C GLY A 365 40.08 6.77 27.41
N GLY A 366 39.24 5.91 26.81
CA GLY A 366 39.39 5.46 25.43
C GLY A 366 38.97 6.48 24.35
N GLU A 367 39.63 6.47 23.18
CA GLU A 367 39.27 7.30 22.02
C GLU A 367 38.38 6.56 20.98
N PRO A 368 37.55 7.28 20.19
CA PRO A 368 36.74 6.67 19.15
C PRO A 368 37.53 6.17 17.94
N ALA A 369 37.25 4.93 17.54
CA ALA A 369 37.82 4.28 16.36
C ALA A 369 37.46 5.03 15.06
N LEU A 370 38.33 4.95 14.04
CA LEU A 370 38.16 5.64 12.76
C LEU A 370 36.84 5.30 12.05
N ALA A 371 36.39 4.04 12.11
CA ALA A 371 35.13 3.61 11.53
C ALA A 371 33.91 4.30 12.18
N GLU A 372 33.96 4.52 13.50
CA GLU A 372 32.90 5.21 14.23
C GLU A 372 32.87 6.71 13.89
N ARG A 373 34.05 7.33 13.73
CA ARG A 373 34.15 8.74 13.30
C ARG A 373 33.49 8.97 11.93
N TRP A 374 33.60 8.00 11.01
CA TRP A 374 32.95 8.10 9.70
C TRP A 374 31.43 7.96 9.79
N VAL A 375 30.91 7.00 10.55
CA VAL A 375 29.46 6.77 10.63
C VAL A 375 28.74 7.90 11.37
N VAL A 376 29.41 8.54 12.34
CA VAL A 376 28.89 9.72 13.04
C VAL A 376 29.00 10.99 12.17
N SER A 377 29.79 11.00 11.09
CA SER A 377 29.89 12.15 10.18
C SER A 377 28.59 12.44 9.43
N SER A 378 28.38 13.70 9.01
CA SER A 378 27.18 14.10 8.25
C SER A 378 26.96 13.31 6.96
N ILE A 379 28.03 12.87 6.30
CA ILE A 379 27.99 12.07 5.08
C ILE A 379 27.61 10.62 5.41
N GLY A 380 28.23 10.04 6.45
CA GLY A 380 27.92 8.68 6.93
C GLY A 380 26.45 8.53 7.31
N ARG A 381 25.90 9.51 8.04
CA ARG A 381 24.48 9.52 8.45
C ARG A 381 23.51 9.52 7.26
N ARG A 382 23.79 10.32 6.22
CA ARG A 382 22.98 10.35 5.00
C ARG A 382 23.05 9.03 4.23
N TRP A 383 24.24 8.44 4.15
CA TRP A 383 24.45 7.16 3.47
C TRP A 383 23.69 6.03 4.17
N ASP A 384 23.80 5.93 5.49
CA ASP A 384 23.11 4.88 6.25
C ASP A 384 21.58 5.03 6.18
N SER A 385 21.08 6.27 6.25
CA SER A 385 19.65 6.57 6.06
C SER A 385 19.16 6.20 4.66
N TRP A 386 19.96 6.45 3.61
CA TRP A 386 19.61 6.08 2.25
C TRP A 386 19.50 4.56 2.08
N ILE A 387 20.44 3.80 2.65
CA ILE A 387 20.38 2.33 2.66
C ILE A 387 19.10 1.84 3.37
N ASP A 388 18.76 2.43 4.51
CA ASP A 388 17.57 2.05 5.26
C ASP A 388 16.28 2.38 4.51
N GLY A 389 16.25 3.51 3.78
CA GLY A 389 15.17 3.87 2.88
C GLY A 389 15.00 2.88 1.72
N LEU A 390 16.10 2.49 1.07
CA LEU A 390 16.10 1.51 -0.02
C LEU A 390 15.63 0.14 0.49
N ARG A 391 16.16 -0.33 1.63
CA ARG A 391 15.76 -1.61 2.24
C ARG A 391 14.27 -1.60 2.62
N ARG A 392 13.76 -0.49 3.16
CA ARG A 392 12.32 -0.33 3.45
C ARG A 392 11.49 -0.42 2.18
N HIS A 393 11.86 0.30 1.13
CA HIS A 393 11.15 0.28 -0.15
C HIS A 393 11.09 -1.13 -0.75
N LEU A 394 12.23 -1.83 -0.80
CA LEU A 394 12.31 -3.19 -1.34
C LEU A 394 11.47 -4.22 -0.54
N ARG A 395 11.40 -4.07 0.80
CA ARG A 395 10.68 -5.02 1.66
C ARG A 395 9.19 -4.73 1.79
N ALA A 396 8.80 -3.46 1.75
CA ALA A 396 7.40 -3.04 1.83
C ALA A 396 6.66 -3.17 0.48
N GLY A 397 7.40 -3.21 -0.64
CA GLY A 397 6.84 -3.26 -1.99
C GLY A 397 6.08 -1.99 -2.36
N ASN A 398 5.53 -1.95 -3.58
CA ASN A 398 4.67 -0.86 -4.04
C ASN A 398 3.25 -0.98 -3.43
N GLY A 399 3.11 -0.59 -2.17
CA GLY A 399 1.90 0.11 -1.70
C GLY A 399 0.62 -0.69 -1.41
N GLU A 400 0.69 -1.84 -0.74
CA GLU A 400 -0.48 -2.32 0.02
C GLU A 400 -0.32 -1.95 1.50
N GLU A 401 -1.04 -0.91 1.94
CA GLU A 401 -1.16 -0.53 3.34
C GLU A 401 -1.64 -1.74 4.17
N GLY A 402 -0.74 -2.34 4.95
CA GLY A 402 -1.02 -3.49 5.80
C GLY A 402 -0.58 -4.87 5.26
N GLY A 403 0.12 -4.93 4.14
CA GLY A 403 0.74 -6.17 3.64
C GLY A 403 1.92 -6.64 4.52
N ALA A 404 2.10 -7.96 4.64
CA ALA A 404 3.25 -8.53 5.32
C ALA A 404 4.55 -8.20 4.56
N LEU A 405 5.61 -7.80 5.29
CA LEU A 405 6.91 -7.48 4.67
C LEU A 405 7.48 -8.67 3.90
N ASP A 406 8.07 -8.41 2.73
CA ASP A 406 8.81 -9.44 2.00
C ASP A 406 10.11 -9.77 2.74
N ARG A 407 10.21 -11.04 3.16
CA ARG A 407 11.34 -11.56 3.93
C ARG A 407 12.42 -12.20 3.07
N ARG A 408 12.26 -12.22 1.74
CA ARG A 408 13.28 -12.73 0.83
C ARG A 408 14.59 -11.94 0.99
N PRO A 409 15.74 -12.57 0.72
CA PRO A 409 17.03 -11.88 0.66
C PRO A 409 16.98 -10.63 -0.24
N ILE A 410 17.62 -9.54 0.21
CA ILE A 410 17.58 -8.23 -0.48
C ILE A 410 18.06 -8.33 -1.94
N HIS A 411 19.04 -9.19 -2.23
CA HIS A 411 19.52 -9.40 -3.60
C HIS A 411 18.46 -10.00 -4.54
N LEU A 412 17.53 -10.83 -4.02
CA LEU A 412 16.41 -11.34 -4.82
C LEU A 412 15.34 -10.27 -5.06
N LEU A 413 15.12 -9.38 -4.09
CA LEU A 413 14.21 -8.24 -4.24
C LEU A 413 14.74 -7.27 -5.30
N LEU A 414 16.04 -6.93 -5.22
CA LEU A 414 16.74 -6.14 -6.24
C LEU A 414 16.67 -6.81 -7.62
N ALA A 415 16.88 -8.13 -7.70
CA ALA A 415 16.75 -8.85 -8.96
C ALA A 415 15.33 -8.76 -9.53
N GLY A 416 14.30 -8.79 -8.69
CA GLY A 416 12.90 -8.59 -9.10
C GLY A 416 12.64 -7.21 -9.72
N GLU A 417 13.25 -6.15 -9.19
CA GLU A 417 13.14 -4.80 -9.74
C GLU A 417 13.94 -4.62 -11.04
N VAL A 418 15.09 -5.29 -11.18
CA VAL A 418 15.98 -5.16 -12.36
C VAL A 418 15.55 -6.04 -13.53
N LEU A 419 14.92 -7.19 -13.26
CA LEU A 419 14.56 -8.18 -14.29
C LEU A 419 13.66 -7.63 -15.41
N PRO A 420 12.61 -6.82 -15.14
CA PRO A 420 11.79 -6.23 -16.20
C PRO A 420 12.60 -5.33 -17.14
N PHE A 421 13.54 -4.55 -16.61
CA PHE A 421 14.41 -3.69 -17.43
C PHE A 421 15.36 -4.52 -18.28
N ALA A 422 15.96 -5.58 -17.72
CA ALA A 422 16.81 -6.50 -18.46
C ALA A 422 16.03 -7.21 -19.58
N ALA A 423 14.80 -7.65 -19.29
CA ALA A 423 13.92 -8.27 -20.28
C ALA A 423 13.54 -7.29 -21.41
N LEU A 424 13.17 -6.05 -21.07
CA LEU A 424 12.89 -5.01 -22.08
C LEU A 424 14.10 -4.72 -22.97
N MET A 425 15.30 -4.64 -22.38
CA MET A 425 16.54 -4.47 -23.14
C MET A 425 16.80 -5.66 -24.06
N ALA A 426 16.62 -6.89 -23.59
CA ALA A 426 16.79 -8.09 -24.40
C ALA A 426 15.79 -8.12 -25.58
N ILE A 427 14.52 -7.82 -25.33
CA ILE A 427 13.48 -7.73 -26.38
C ILE A 427 13.83 -6.66 -27.40
N ALA A 428 14.29 -5.48 -26.97
CA ALA A 428 14.71 -4.41 -27.87
C ALA A 428 15.91 -4.82 -28.74
N VAL A 429 16.92 -5.46 -28.15
CA VAL A 429 18.09 -5.98 -28.88
C VAL A 429 17.67 -7.03 -29.90
N LEU A 430 16.77 -7.96 -29.55
CA LEU A 430 16.26 -8.97 -30.47
C LEU A 430 15.47 -8.34 -31.63
N ALA A 431 14.63 -7.34 -31.36
CA ALA A 431 13.88 -6.63 -32.40
C ALA A 431 14.81 -5.87 -33.37
N VAL A 432 15.86 -5.22 -32.85
CA VAL A 432 16.88 -4.55 -33.68
C VAL A 432 17.66 -5.56 -34.51
N ALA A 433 18.09 -6.68 -33.90
CA ALA A 433 18.79 -7.74 -34.60
C ALA A 433 17.94 -8.32 -35.75
N ALA A 434 16.65 -8.60 -35.51
CA ALA A 434 15.73 -9.06 -36.55
C ALA A 434 15.57 -8.04 -37.69
N GLY A 435 15.57 -6.74 -37.37
CA GLY A 435 15.51 -5.65 -38.36
C GLY A 435 16.76 -5.51 -39.23
N THR A 436 17.88 -6.13 -38.86
CA THR A 436 19.09 -6.19 -39.70
C THR A 436 19.10 -7.39 -40.66
N MET A 437 18.15 -8.31 -40.52
CA MET A 437 18.00 -9.47 -41.41
C MET A 437 17.15 -9.08 -42.63
N HIS A 438 17.48 -9.65 -43.79
CA HIS A 438 16.68 -9.48 -45.01
C HIS A 438 15.31 -10.14 -44.90
N ALA A 439 14.34 -9.60 -45.63
CA ALA A 439 13.00 -10.18 -45.67
C ALA A 439 13.01 -11.64 -46.17
N PRO A 440 12.21 -12.54 -45.55
CA PRO A 440 12.00 -13.90 -46.04
C PRO A 440 11.40 -13.95 -47.45
N ASP A 441 11.57 -15.08 -48.14
CA ASP A 441 11.03 -15.30 -49.48
C ASP A 441 9.51 -15.02 -49.54
N GLY A 442 9.10 -14.22 -50.53
CA GLY A 442 7.70 -13.85 -50.74
C GLY A 442 7.19 -12.68 -49.87
N LEU A 443 8.04 -12.07 -49.04
CA LEU A 443 7.70 -10.91 -48.22
C LEU A 443 8.49 -9.65 -48.64
N SER A 444 7.84 -8.49 -48.61
CA SER A 444 8.51 -7.19 -48.84
C SER A 444 9.32 -6.76 -47.62
N GLU A 445 10.34 -5.92 -47.81
CA GLU A 445 11.11 -5.34 -46.69
C GLU A 445 10.21 -4.55 -45.71
N SER A 446 9.26 -3.77 -46.22
CA SER A 446 8.26 -3.09 -45.39
C SER A 446 7.34 -4.07 -44.66
N GLY A 447 7.00 -5.20 -45.29
CA GLY A 447 6.26 -6.29 -44.66
C GLY A 447 7.03 -6.99 -43.55
N TRP A 448 8.33 -7.20 -43.72
CA TRP A 448 9.19 -7.78 -42.70
C TRP A 448 9.30 -6.88 -41.48
N VAL A 449 9.55 -5.59 -41.68
CA VAL A 449 9.58 -4.60 -40.60
C VAL A 449 8.23 -4.50 -39.90
N SER A 450 7.11 -4.56 -40.64
CA SER A 450 5.75 -4.59 -40.08
C SER A 450 5.55 -5.80 -39.16
N LEU A 451 6.01 -7.00 -39.55
CA LEU A 451 5.96 -8.20 -38.71
C LEU A 451 6.83 -8.07 -37.45
N ILE A 452 8.00 -7.43 -37.54
CA ILE A 452 8.86 -7.19 -36.37
C ILE A 452 8.13 -6.27 -35.37
N VAL A 453 7.56 -5.17 -35.85
CA VAL A 453 6.80 -4.23 -34.98
C VAL A 453 5.59 -4.93 -34.35
N PHE A 454 4.84 -5.72 -35.14
CA PHE A 454 3.73 -6.52 -34.62
C PHE A 454 4.21 -7.53 -33.57
N SER A 455 5.29 -8.27 -33.83
CA SER A 455 5.84 -9.28 -32.91
C SER A 455 6.35 -8.65 -31.61
N LEU A 456 6.99 -7.48 -31.70
CA LEU A 456 7.40 -6.70 -30.54
C LEU A 456 6.20 -6.29 -29.70
N CYS A 457 5.17 -5.70 -30.32
CA CYS A 457 3.95 -5.30 -29.62
C CYS A 457 3.20 -6.51 -29.03
N LEU A 458 3.17 -7.63 -29.75
CA LEU A 458 2.60 -8.89 -29.30
C LEU A 458 3.29 -9.40 -28.02
N VAL A 459 4.62 -9.49 -28.02
CA VAL A 459 5.38 -9.93 -26.83
C VAL A 459 5.13 -8.97 -25.66
N LEU A 460 5.11 -7.66 -25.89
CA LEU A 460 4.88 -6.67 -24.84
C LEU A 460 3.44 -6.69 -24.30
N TRP A 461 2.42 -6.87 -25.16
CA TRP A 461 1.03 -7.02 -24.74
C TRP A 461 0.80 -8.32 -23.95
N VAL A 462 1.46 -9.41 -24.33
CA VAL A 462 1.36 -10.71 -23.63
C VAL A 462 2.09 -10.68 -22.30
N THR A 463 3.32 -10.17 -22.27
CA THR A 463 4.15 -10.13 -21.05
C THR A 463 3.74 -9.02 -20.09
N GLN A 464 3.02 -8.01 -20.56
CA GLN A 464 2.65 -6.79 -19.83
C GLN A 464 3.85 -6.09 -19.17
N LEU A 465 5.05 -6.24 -19.75
CA LEU A 465 6.25 -5.50 -19.32
C LEU A 465 6.06 -3.98 -19.48
N LEU A 466 5.20 -3.57 -20.41
CA LEU A 466 4.69 -2.22 -20.54
C LEU A 466 3.16 -2.23 -20.49
N PRO A 467 2.52 -1.17 -19.96
CA PRO A 467 1.07 -1.01 -20.06
C PRO A 467 0.59 -1.11 -21.52
N LEU A 468 -0.59 -1.69 -21.73
CA LEU A 468 -1.14 -1.93 -23.08
C LEU A 468 -1.15 -0.67 -23.96
N ALA A 469 -1.54 0.46 -23.36
CA ALA A 469 -1.56 1.76 -24.02
C ALA A 469 -0.16 2.23 -24.44
N ALA A 470 0.85 2.04 -23.58
CA ALA A 470 2.24 2.42 -23.87
C ALA A 470 2.81 1.57 -25.01
N THR A 471 2.48 0.27 -25.03
CA THR A 471 2.85 -0.64 -26.13
C THR A 471 2.20 -0.20 -27.44
N SER A 472 0.92 0.18 -27.44
CA SER A 472 0.25 0.70 -28.62
C SER A 472 0.84 2.02 -29.13
N ILE A 473 1.21 2.94 -28.22
CA ILE A 473 1.92 4.18 -28.56
C ILE A 473 3.29 3.87 -29.18
N LEU A 474 4.01 2.88 -28.64
CA LEU A 474 5.28 2.43 -29.21
C LEU A 474 5.08 1.93 -30.64
N GLY A 475 4.10 1.07 -30.90
CA GLY A 475 3.78 0.62 -32.26
C GLY A 475 3.47 1.78 -33.22
N LEU A 476 2.63 2.73 -32.77
CA LEU A 476 2.29 3.94 -33.53
C LEU A 476 3.51 4.81 -33.86
N ALA A 477 4.48 4.89 -32.97
CA ALA A 477 5.71 5.63 -33.20
C ALA A 477 6.63 4.87 -34.16
N LEU A 478 6.77 3.55 -34.00
CA LEU A 478 7.70 2.73 -34.78
C LEU A 478 7.28 2.58 -36.25
N LEU A 479 5.98 2.43 -36.54
CA LEU A 479 5.49 2.25 -37.92
C LEU A 479 5.99 3.34 -38.90
N PRO A 480 5.81 4.65 -38.62
CA PRO A 480 6.33 5.70 -39.49
C PRO A 480 7.84 5.90 -39.36
N LEU A 481 8.43 5.73 -38.17
CA LEU A 481 9.87 5.88 -37.97
C LEU A 481 10.69 4.86 -38.77
N LEU A 482 10.16 3.64 -38.91
CA LEU A 482 10.79 2.57 -39.67
C LEU A 482 10.34 2.54 -41.14
N GLY A 483 9.57 3.54 -41.59
CA GLY A 483 9.17 3.67 -43.00
C GLY A 483 8.12 2.66 -43.48
N VAL A 484 7.37 2.03 -42.56
CA VAL A 484 6.32 1.05 -42.90
C VAL A 484 5.10 1.75 -43.53
N MET A 485 4.71 2.89 -42.96
CA MET A 485 3.57 3.70 -43.41
C MET A 485 3.85 5.20 -43.19
N PRO A 486 3.30 6.11 -44.01
CA PRO A 486 3.41 7.55 -43.79
C PRO A 486 2.81 8.00 -42.45
N ALA A 487 3.48 8.93 -41.74
CA ALA A 487 3.05 9.37 -40.41
C ALA A 487 1.64 9.98 -40.37
N ASN A 488 1.25 10.72 -41.42
CA ASN A 488 -0.10 11.29 -41.55
C ASN A 488 -1.17 10.20 -41.63
N GLU A 489 -0.90 9.10 -42.33
CA GLU A 489 -1.82 7.96 -42.42
C GLU A 489 -1.92 7.21 -41.10
N VAL A 490 -0.78 6.93 -40.45
CA VAL A 490 -0.75 6.24 -39.15
C VAL A 490 -1.50 7.04 -38.09
N PHE A 491 -1.27 8.34 -37.98
CA PHE A 491 -1.95 9.17 -36.98
C PHE A 491 -3.42 9.41 -37.31
N ALA A 492 -3.80 9.41 -38.60
CA ALA A 492 -5.20 9.53 -39.00
C ALA A 492 -6.06 8.34 -38.51
N LEU A 493 -5.47 7.18 -38.22
CA LEU A 493 -6.19 6.01 -37.69
C LEU A 493 -6.75 6.22 -36.28
N PHE A 494 -6.28 7.22 -35.52
CA PHE A 494 -6.96 7.67 -34.30
C PHE A 494 -8.31 8.35 -34.58
N GLY A 495 -8.48 8.86 -35.80
CA GLY A 495 -9.71 9.42 -36.34
C GLY A 495 -10.81 8.38 -36.56
N ASN A 496 -10.53 7.08 -36.37
CA ASN A 496 -11.48 6.01 -36.67
C ASN A 496 -12.79 6.16 -35.86
N PRO A 497 -13.97 6.06 -36.50
CA PRO A 497 -15.26 6.21 -35.83
C PRO A 497 -15.44 5.32 -34.60
N ALA A 498 -14.90 4.10 -34.60
CA ALA A 498 -15.03 3.18 -33.48
C ALA A 498 -14.27 3.66 -32.22
N VAL A 499 -13.14 4.35 -32.40
CA VAL A 499 -12.37 4.96 -31.29
C VAL A 499 -13.22 6.04 -30.62
N PHE A 500 -13.86 6.91 -31.42
CA PHE A 500 -14.76 7.95 -30.90
C PHE A 500 -16.06 7.41 -30.32
N PHE A 501 -16.58 6.32 -30.87
CA PHE A 501 -17.72 5.60 -30.29
C PHE A 501 -17.42 5.10 -28.88
N ILE A 502 -16.27 4.45 -28.67
CA ILE A 502 -15.84 4.01 -27.33
C ILE A 502 -15.63 5.18 -26.39
N LEU A 503 -14.97 6.25 -26.85
CA LEU A 503 -14.76 7.44 -26.03
C LEU A 503 -16.10 7.98 -25.52
N GLY A 504 -17.08 8.13 -26.42
CA GLY A 504 -18.44 8.55 -26.06
C GLY A 504 -19.13 7.58 -25.10
N ALA A 505 -19.04 6.27 -25.36
CA ALA A 505 -19.62 5.23 -24.51
C ALA A 505 -19.02 5.24 -23.09
N PHE A 506 -17.70 5.36 -22.96
CA PHE A 506 -17.03 5.46 -21.64
C PHE A 506 -17.39 6.75 -20.91
N MET A 507 -17.51 7.88 -21.62
CA MET A 507 -17.97 9.12 -21.01
C MET A 507 -19.41 9.02 -20.48
N LEU A 508 -20.31 8.38 -21.24
CA LEU A 508 -21.68 8.12 -20.82
C LEU A 508 -21.73 7.16 -19.62
N ALA A 509 -20.95 6.09 -19.65
CA ALA A 509 -20.85 5.14 -18.53
C ALA A 509 -20.30 5.81 -17.26
N ALA A 510 -19.25 6.62 -17.38
CA ALA A 510 -18.72 7.44 -16.30
C ALA A 510 -19.78 8.41 -15.73
N GLY A 511 -20.56 9.04 -16.60
CA GLY A 511 -21.69 9.87 -16.21
C GLY A 511 -22.75 9.10 -15.43
N ALA A 512 -23.13 7.91 -15.92
CA ALA A 512 -24.08 7.02 -15.28
C ALA A 512 -23.64 6.62 -13.88
N MET A 513 -22.37 6.22 -13.72
CA MET A 513 -21.78 5.89 -12.43
C MET A 513 -21.81 7.09 -11.47
N LYS A 514 -21.35 8.26 -11.92
CA LYS A 514 -21.26 9.45 -11.04
C LYS A 514 -22.61 9.99 -10.63
N SER A 515 -23.65 9.82 -11.44
CA SER A 515 -25.01 10.22 -11.09
C SER A 515 -25.58 9.43 -9.89
N GLY A 516 -24.98 8.27 -9.56
CA GLY A 516 -25.47 7.34 -8.55
C GLY A 516 -26.73 6.58 -8.99
N LEU A 517 -27.06 6.62 -10.28
CA LEU A 517 -28.16 5.84 -10.86
C LEU A 517 -27.91 4.34 -10.70
N SER A 518 -26.69 3.90 -11.03
CA SER A 518 -26.28 2.49 -11.03
C SER A 518 -26.37 1.85 -9.64
N GLU A 519 -25.85 2.52 -8.60
CA GLU A 519 -25.87 2.01 -7.22
C GLU A 519 -27.29 1.92 -6.66
N ARG A 520 -28.12 2.94 -6.91
CA ARG A 520 -29.53 2.94 -6.47
C ARG A 520 -30.33 1.83 -7.12
N LEU A 521 -30.19 1.63 -8.43
CA LEU A 521 -30.92 0.59 -9.16
C LEU A 521 -30.50 -0.82 -8.70
N ALA A 522 -29.20 -1.02 -8.46
CA ALA A 522 -28.67 -2.28 -7.94
C ALA A 522 -29.29 -2.60 -6.56
N LEU A 523 -29.19 -1.70 -5.59
CA LEU A 523 -29.70 -1.90 -4.24
C LEU A 523 -31.23 -2.06 -4.20
N LEU A 524 -31.97 -1.26 -4.99
CA LEU A 524 -33.42 -1.39 -5.13
C LEU A 524 -33.83 -2.79 -5.59
N THR A 525 -33.08 -3.37 -6.52
CA THR A 525 -33.42 -4.67 -7.09
C THR A 525 -33.01 -5.81 -6.15
N ILE A 526 -31.84 -5.71 -5.50
CA ILE A 526 -31.39 -6.70 -4.52
C ILE A 526 -32.32 -6.74 -3.31
N ASP A 527 -32.75 -5.57 -2.78
CA ASP A 527 -33.68 -5.48 -1.65
C ASP A 527 -35.03 -6.15 -1.94
N LYS A 528 -35.52 -6.04 -3.19
CA LYS A 528 -36.78 -6.66 -3.62
C LYS A 528 -36.65 -8.17 -3.91
N VAL A 529 -35.58 -8.58 -4.59
CA VAL A 529 -35.45 -9.94 -5.13
C VAL A 529 -34.70 -10.88 -4.19
N GLY A 530 -33.72 -10.37 -3.44
CA GLY A 530 -32.83 -11.11 -2.54
C GLY A 530 -33.47 -11.60 -1.25
N THR A 531 -34.67 -12.20 -1.35
CA THR A 531 -35.51 -12.68 -0.22
C THR A 531 -35.21 -14.11 0.22
N SER A 532 -34.33 -14.82 -0.48
CA SER A 532 -33.81 -16.13 -0.07
C SER A 532 -32.36 -16.31 -0.55
N PRO A 533 -31.56 -17.20 0.05
CA PRO A 533 -30.17 -17.43 -0.35
C PRO A 533 -30.01 -17.68 -1.86
N ARG A 534 -30.90 -18.50 -2.44
CA ARG A 534 -30.90 -18.78 -3.89
C ARG A 534 -31.19 -17.53 -4.72
N ARG A 535 -32.19 -16.74 -4.33
CA ARG A 535 -32.57 -15.53 -5.07
C ARG A 535 -31.52 -14.45 -4.93
N LEU A 536 -30.87 -14.34 -3.78
CA LEU A 536 -29.76 -13.41 -3.57
C LEU A 536 -28.56 -13.79 -4.45
N LEU A 537 -28.19 -15.07 -4.49
CA LEU A 537 -27.14 -15.57 -5.37
C LEU A 537 -27.44 -15.29 -6.85
N LEU A 538 -28.67 -15.58 -7.30
CA LEU A 538 -29.08 -15.29 -8.67
C LEU A 538 -29.16 -13.78 -8.95
N ALA A 539 -29.57 -12.95 -7.99
CA ALA A 539 -29.53 -11.50 -8.13
C ALA A 539 -28.10 -10.96 -8.28
N MET A 540 -27.14 -11.55 -7.53
CA MET A 540 -25.71 -11.27 -7.67
C MET A 540 -25.11 -11.76 -9.00
N LEU A 541 -25.81 -12.61 -9.76
CA LEU A 541 -25.41 -13.02 -11.11
C LEU A 541 -26.08 -12.17 -12.20
N LEU A 542 -27.40 -12.06 -12.13
CA LEU A 542 -28.22 -11.48 -13.20
C LEU A 542 -28.16 -9.95 -13.23
N LEU A 543 -28.06 -9.28 -12.07
CA LEU A 543 -28.00 -7.81 -12.04
C LEU A 543 -26.68 -7.29 -12.59
N PRO A 544 -25.50 -7.82 -12.19
CA PRO A 544 -24.26 -7.48 -12.85
C PRO A 544 -24.29 -7.76 -14.36
N ALA A 545 -24.88 -8.87 -14.78
CA ALA A 545 -25.00 -9.18 -16.21
C ALA A 545 -25.84 -8.15 -16.97
N LEU A 546 -27.02 -7.79 -16.45
CA LEU A 546 -27.89 -6.78 -17.06
C LEU A 546 -27.21 -5.41 -17.12
N MET A 547 -26.53 -5.01 -16.05
CA MET A 547 -25.84 -3.72 -16.00
C MET A 547 -24.64 -3.68 -16.94
N ALA A 548 -23.92 -4.80 -17.07
CA ALA A 548 -22.79 -4.92 -17.99
C ALA A 548 -23.22 -4.85 -19.47
N CYS A 549 -24.51 -5.01 -19.81
CA CYS A 549 -24.99 -4.73 -21.16
C CYS A 549 -24.95 -3.23 -21.54
N VAL A 550 -24.79 -2.32 -20.57
CA VAL A 550 -24.88 -0.86 -20.81
C VAL A 550 -23.67 -0.11 -20.28
N MET A 551 -22.84 -0.73 -19.45
CA MET A 551 -21.62 -0.14 -18.93
C MET A 551 -20.50 -1.18 -18.85
N PRO A 552 -19.23 -0.75 -18.74
CA PRO A 552 -18.10 -1.67 -18.75
C PRO A 552 -18.14 -2.69 -17.60
N GLU A 553 -17.84 -3.95 -17.89
CA GLU A 553 -17.86 -5.07 -16.93
C GLU A 553 -17.02 -4.82 -15.66
N HIS A 554 -15.88 -4.15 -15.79
CA HIS A 554 -15.02 -3.78 -14.67
C HIS A 554 -15.64 -2.72 -13.75
N ALA A 555 -16.40 -1.78 -14.31
CA ALA A 555 -17.14 -0.78 -13.55
C ALA A 555 -18.29 -1.41 -12.77
N VAL A 556 -19.00 -2.37 -13.38
CA VAL A 556 -20.04 -3.15 -12.70
C VAL A 556 -19.44 -3.96 -11.56
N ALA A 557 -18.31 -4.63 -11.77
CA ALA A 557 -17.64 -5.39 -10.72
C ALA A 557 -17.23 -4.49 -9.55
N ALA A 558 -16.60 -3.34 -9.82
CA ALA A 558 -16.20 -2.38 -8.79
C ALA A 558 -17.39 -1.84 -7.98
N LEU A 559 -18.54 -1.61 -8.64
CA LEU A 559 -19.78 -1.16 -7.98
C LEU A 559 -20.35 -2.21 -7.03
N PHE A 560 -20.40 -3.47 -7.46
CA PHE A 560 -21.02 -4.55 -6.69
C PHE A 560 -20.08 -5.22 -5.70
N LEU A 561 -18.77 -5.08 -5.84
CA LEU A 561 -17.81 -5.71 -4.93
C LEU A 561 -18.00 -5.28 -3.46
N PRO A 562 -18.15 -3.98 -3.11
CA PRO A 562 -18.48 -3.58 -1.75
C PRO A 562 -19.80 -4.16 -1.25
N ILE A 563 -20.80 -4.27 -2.14
CA ILE A 563 -22.12 -4.85 -1.81
C ILE A 563 -21.98 -6.34 -1.49
N ALA A 564 -21.25 -7.08 -2.33
CA ALA A 564 -20.96 -8.50 -2.13
C ALA A 564 -20.16 -8.73 -0.83
N TRP A 565 -19.18 -7.87 -0.56
CA TRP A 565 -18.38 -7.92 0.67
C TRP A 565 -19.25 -7.74 1.91
N GLU A 566 -20.12 -6.72 1.87
CA GLU A 566 -21.00 -6.38 2.98
C GLU A 566 -22.00 -7.50 3.27
N ILE A 567 -22.58 -8.11 2.23
CA ILE A 567 -23.45 -9.30 2.34
C ILE A 567 -22.70 -10.46 3.00
N VAL A 568 -21.48 -10.77 2.55
CA VAL A 568 -20.70 -11.89 3.08
C VAL A 568 -20.35 -11.68 4.55
N ARG A 569 -19.96 -10.45 4.91
CA ARG A 569 -19.61 -10.05 6.27
C ARG A 569 -20.82 -10.05 7.20
N SER A 570 -21.98 -9.54 6.76
CA SER A 570 -23.20 -9.50 7.57
C SER A 570 -23.76 -10.91 7.88
N LEU A 571 -23.47 -11.87 7.01
CA LEU A 571 -23.80 -13.28 7.21
C LEU A 571 -22.78 -14.02 8.10
N GLY A 572 -21.71 -13.36 8.56
CA GLY A 572 -20.67 -13.96 9.40
C GLY A 572 -19.87 -15.07 8.70
N LEU A 573 -19.85 -15.08 7.36
CA LEU A 573 -19.19 -16.13 6.59
C LEU A 573 -17.68 -15.90 6.55
N LYS A 574 -16.91 -16.95 6.87
CA LYS A 574 -15.44 -16.94 6.82
C LYS A 574 -14.92 -17.32 5.43
N ALA A 575 -13.66 -16.96 5.16
CA ALA A 575 -12.94 -17.41 3.96
C ALA A 575 -12.96 -18.95 3.86
N GLY A 576 -13.24 -19.48 2.66
CA GLY A 576 -13.43 -20.92 2.43
C GLY A 576 -14.89 -21.39 2.48
N ASN A 577 -15.83 -20.55 2.93
CA ASN A 577 -17.27 -20.87 2.83
C ASN A 577 -17.73 -20.86 1.36
N ARG A 578 -18.40 -21.93 0.92
CA ARG A 578 -18.85 -22.11 -0.48
C ARG A 578 -19.93 -21.10 -0.91
N TYR A 579 -20.80 -20.66 0.00
CA TYR A 579 -21.80 -19.64 -0.30
C TYR A 579 -21.14 -18.27 -0.52
N ALA A 580 -20.22 -17.88 0.36
CA ALA A 580 -19.44 -16.66 0.19
C ALA A 580 -18.67 -16.66 -1.14
N GLN A 581 -17.99 -17.76 -1.47
CA GLN A 581 -17.32 -17.94 -2.76
C GLN A 581 -18.27 -17.78 -3.94
N SER A 582 -19.47 -18.36 -3.85
CA SER A 582 -20.44 -18.35 -4.94
C SER A 582 -21.07 -16.98 -5.16
N ILE A 583 -21.21 -16.15 -4.13
CA ILE A 583 -21.63 -14.74 -4.26
C ILE A 583 -20.60 -13.96 -5.09
N PHE A 584 -19.31 -14.14 -4.80
CA PHE A 584 -18.24 -13.50 -5.57
C PHE A 584 -18.15 -14.05 -7.00
N PHE A 585 -18.28 -15.37 -7.21
CA PHE A 585 -18.35 -15.93 -8.56
C PHE A 585 -19.57 -15.43 -9.34
N ALA A 586 -20.74 -15.35 -8.71
CA ALA A 586 -21.95 -14.81 -9.31
C ALA A 586 -21.72 -13.39 -9.83
N LEU A 587 -21.12 -12.54 -8.99
CA LEU A 587 -20.75 -11.18 -9.36
C LEU A 587 -19.84 -11.16 -10.61
N ALA A 588 -18.70 -11.86 -10.55
CA ALA A 588 -17.72 -11.81 -11.62
C ALA A 588 -18.25 -12.40 -12.92
N TRP A 589 -18.84 -13.60 -12.88
CA TRP A 589 -19.37 -14.27 -14.07
C TRP A 589 -20.55 -13.53 -14.68
N GLY A 590 -21.38 -12.89 -13.83
CA GLY A 590 -22.46 -12.02 -14.27
C GLY A 590 -21.91 -10.84 -15.08
N ALA A 591 -20.99 -10.08 -14.48
CA ALA A 591 -20.38 -8.93 -15.13
C ALA A 591 -19.67 -9.29 -16.45
N VAL A 592 -18.86 -10.36 -16.45
CA VAL A 592 -18.12 -10.83 -17.64
C VAL A 592 -19.07 -11.25 -18.75
N THR A 593 -20.06 -12.10 -18.44
CA THR A 593 -20.99 -12.63 -19.46
C THR A 593 -21.91 -11.53 -20.01
N GLY A 594 -22.40 -10.64 -19.13
CA GLY A 594 -23.21 -9.50 -19.55
C GLY A 594 -22.45 -8.50 -20.42
N GLY A 595 -21.15 -8.34 -20.16
CA GLY A 595 -20.29 -7.47 -20.95
C GLY A 595 -20.16 -7.87 -22.43
N VAL A 596 -20.50 -9.12 -22.78
CA VAL A 596 -20.43 -9.67 -24.15
C VAL A 596 -21.66 -9.28 -24.99
N VAL A 597 -22.81 -9.08 -24.34
CA VAL A 597 -24.12 -8.98 -25.01
C VAL A 597 -24.19 -7.82 -26.00
N THR A 598 -23.59 -6.67 -25.67
CA THR A 598 -23.66 -5.45 -26.48
C THR A 598 -22.26 -4.88 -26.74
N LEU A 599 -22.17 -3.90 -27.64
CA LEU A 599 -20.92 -3.16 -27.89
C LEU A 599 -20.47 -2.25 -26.73
N LEU A 600 -21.27 -2.11 -25.66
CA LEU A 600 -20.99 -1.18 -24.54
C LEU A 600 -20.34 -1.87 -23.35
N GLY A 601 -20.51 -3.19 -23.24
CA GLY A 601 -20.16 -3.94 -22.04
C GLY A 601 -18.67 -4.19 -21.85
N GLY A 602 -17.92 -4.17 -22.95
CA GLY A 602 -16.48 -4.33 -22.93
C GLY A 602 -15.86 -3.68 -24.15
N ALA A 603 -14.58 -3.35 -24.04
CA ALA A 603 -13.87 -2.71 -25.12
C ALA A 603 -13.86 -3.61 -26.38
N ARG A 604 -13.69 -4.93 -26.22
CA ARG A 604 -13.54 -5.94 -27.30
C ARG A 604 -14.43 -5.77 -28.52
N GLY A 605 -15.74 -5.52 -28.34
CA GLY A 605 -16.71 -5.50 -29.44
C GLY A 605 -16.47 -4.35 -30.42
N PRO A 606 -16.43 -3.10 -29.95
CA PRO A 606 -16.07 -2.00 -30.83
C PRO A 606 -14.66 -2.08 -31.43
N LEU A 607 -13.71 -2.81 -30.83
CA LEU A 607 -12.40 -3.05 -31.47
C LEU A 607 -12.54 -3.98 -32.67
N ALA A 608 -13.28 -5.07 -32.49
CA ALA A 608 -13.55 -6.02 -33.55
C ALA A 608 -14.27 -5.34 -34.73
N MET A 609 -15.21 -4.44 -34.42
CA MET A 609 -15.90 -3.61 -35.42
C MET A 609 -14.92 -2.70 -36.16
N ALA A 610 -14.06 -1.97 -35.43
CA ALA A 610 -13.07 -1.06 -36.00
C ALA A 610 -12.10 -1.77 -36.94
N LEU A 611 -11.55 -2.90 -36.49
CA LEU A 611 -10.59 -3.69 -37.25
C LEU A 611 -11.24 -4.35 -38.46
N SER A 612 -12.47 -4.85 -38.35
CA SER A 612 -13.22 -5.35 -39.50
C SER A 612 -13.37 -4.27 -40.57
N GLU A 613 -13.84 -3.08 -40.18
CA GLU A 613 -14.06 -1.96 -41.09
C GLU A 613 -12.75 -1.50 -41.75
N GLU A 614 -11.69 -1.32 -40.96
CA GLU A 614 -10.42 -0.78 -41.44
C GLU A 614 -9.65 -1.76 -42.35
N LEU A 615 -9.74 -3.06 -42.06
CA LEU A 615 -8.97 -4.09 -42.77
C LEU A 615 -9.72 -4.65 -43.98
N THR A 616 -11.05 -4.55 -44.03
CA THR A 616 -11.87 -5.21 -45.06
C THR A 616 -12.84 -4.28 -45.78
N GLY A 617 -13.07 -3.07 -45.24
CA GLY A 617 -14.13 -2.16 -45.71
C GLY A 617 -15.54 -2.60 -45.28
N SER A 618 -15.68 -3.76 -44.63
CA SER A 618 -16.96 -4.30 -44.15
C SER A 618 -17.07 -4.15 -42.64
N SER A 619 -18.19 -3.60 -42.18
CA SER A 619 -18.50 -3.42 -40.76
C SER A 619 -19.83 -4.08 -40.40
N PHE A 620 -20.09 -4.20 -39.10
CA PHE A 620 -21.35 -4.72 -38.57
C PHE A 620 -21.97 -3.70 -37.61
N SER A 621 -23.29 -3.72 -37.50
CA SER A 621 -24.01 -2.76 -36.67
C SER A 621 -24.10 -3.19 -35.20
N PHE A 622 -24.56 -2.27 -34.36
CA PHE A 622 -24.90 -2.56 -32.96
C PHE A 622 -25.90 -3.71 -32.85
N LEU A 623 -26.88 -3.78 -33.77
CA LEU A 623 -27.89 -4.82 -33.77
C LEU A 623 -27.30 -6.16 -34.21
N ASP A 624 -26.45 -6.18 -35.24
CA ASP A 624 -25.83 -7.42 -35.73
C ASP A 624 -24.94 -8.05 -34.65
N TRP A 625 -24.13 -7.24 -33.96
CA TRP A 625 -23.38 -7.69 -32.79
C TRP A 625 -24.29 -8.29 -31.73
N THR A 626 -25.35 -7.56 -31.35
CA THR A 626 -26.22 -7.98 -30.25
C THR A 626 -26.97 -9.26 -30.59
N LEU A 627 -27.43 -9.41 -31.83
CA LEU A 627 -28.08 -10.64 -32.29
C LEU A 627 -27.11 -11.83 -32.37
N ALA A 628 -25.85 -11.58 -32.71
CA ALA A 628 -24.80 -12.62 -32.72
C ALA A 628 -24.42 -13.07 -31.30
N ALA A 629 -24.26 -12.10 -30.38
CA ALA A 629 -23.69 -12.32 -29.05
C ALA A 629 -24.70 -12.72 -27.98
N ALA A 630 -25.90 -12.12 -27.98
CA ALA A 630 -26.89 -12.31 -26.92
C ALA A 630 -27.33 -13.78 -26.75
N PRO A 631 -27.59 -14.57 -27.80
CA PRO A 631 -28.00 -15.97 -27.66
C PRO A 631 -26.94 -16.82 -26.92
N ILE A 632 -25.66 -16.63 -27.26
CA ILE A 632 -24.54 -17.33 -26.62
C ILE A 632 -24.40 -16.87 -25.18
N ALA A 633 -24.34 -15.55 -24.96
CA ALA A 633 -24.15 -14.98 -23.63
C ALA A 633 -25.29 -15.37 -22.67
N LEU A 634 -26.55 -15.34 -23.11
CA LEU A 634 -27.69 -15.77 -22.30
C LEU A 634 -27.63 -17.27 -21.98
N SER A 635 -27.18 -18.09 -22.92
CA SER A 635 -26.99 -19.53 -22.70
C SER A 635 -25.86 -19.81 -21.71
N VAL A 636 -24.73 -19.12 -21.83
CA VAL A 636 -23.62 -19.19 -20.87
C VAL A 636 -24.05 -18.70 -19.48
N LEU A 637 -24.84 -17.63 -19.40
CA LEU A 637 -25.38 -17.11 -18.15
C LEU A 637 -26.32 -18.12 -17.48
N ALA A 638 -27.13 -18.84 -18.26
CA ALA A 638 -27.98 -19.92 -17.76
C ALA A 638 -27.14 -21.10 -17.22
N VAL A 639 -26.07 -21.48 -17.92
CA VAL A 639 -25.12 -22.50 -17.45
C VAL A 639 -24.46 -22.04 -16.14
N ALA A 640 -23.99 -20.79 -16.07
CA ALA A 640 -23.42 -20.21 -14.84
C ALA A 640 -24.41 -20.28 -13.67
N ALA A 641 -25.68 -19.92 -13.89
CA ALA A 641 -26.72 -20.00 -12.88
C ALA A 641 -26.94 -21.44 -12.38
N VAL A 642 -26.96 -22.42 -13.28
CA VAL A 642 -27.11 -23.84 -12.94
C VAL A 642 -25.90 -24.34 -12.16
N VAL A 643 -24.68 -24.02 -12.61
CA VAL A 643 -23.43 -24.40 -11.93
C VAL A 643 -23.41 -23.83 -10.52
N LEU A 644 -23.64 -22.53 -10.34
CA LEU A 644 -23.68 -21.88 -9.03
C LEU A 644 -24.73 -22.49 -8.10
N CYS A 645 -25.95 -22.73 -8.59
CA CYS A 645 -27.01 -23.34 -7.78
C CYS A 645 -26.68 -24.79 -7.38
N ARG A 646 -25.91 -25.53 -8.19
CA ARG A 646 -25.53 -26.93 -7.93
C ARG A 646 -24.36 -27.04 -6.94
N ILE A 647 -23.39 -26.14 -7.00
CA ILE A 647 -22.19 -26.20 -6.14
C ILE A 647 -22.40 -25.58 -4.76
N THR A 648 -23.41 -24.70 -4.63
CA THR A 648 -23.63 -23.90 -3.41
C THR A 648 -24.56 -24.61 -2.42
N PRO A 649 -24.10 -24.93 -1.20
CA PRO A 649 -25.00 -25.38 -0.13
C PRO A 649 -25.84 -24.17 0.35
N MET A 650 -27.17 -24.27 0.26
CA MET A 650 -28.11 -23.17 0.55
C MET A 650 -28.98 -23.41 1.80
N GLY A 651 -28.81 -24.53 2.50
CA GLY A 651 -29.62 -24.86 3.68
C GLY A 651 -29.20 -24.08 4.93
N GLY A 652 -30.19 -23.57 5.68
CA GLY A 652 -29.99 -23.00 7.02
C GLY A 652 -29.37 -21.59 7.09
N LEU A 653 -29.22 -20.90 5.95
CA LEU A 653 -28.71 -19.52 5.92
C LEU A 653 -29.85 -18.52 6.16
N ASP A 654 -29.82 -17.84 7.31
CA ASP A 654 -30.65 -16.66 7.53
C ASP A 654 -30.01 -15.44 6.85
N ILE A 655 -30.78 -14.80 5.96
CA ILE A 655 -30.36 -13.63 5.19
C ILE A 655 -30.94 -12.32 5.72
N SER A 656 -31.67 -12.36 6.84
CA SER A 656 -32.28 -11.20 7.50
C SER A 656 -31.26 -10.09 7.74
N SER A 657 -30.07 -10.43 8.26
CA SER A 657 -28.98 -9.49 8.54
C SER A 657 -28.40 -8.84 7.27
N ALA A 658 -28.24 -9.61 6.19
CA ALA A 658 -27.79 -9.07 4.91
C ALA A 658 -28.81 -8.09 4.32
N ARG A 659 -30.11 -8.41 4.45
CA ARG A 659 -31.19 -7.55 3.99
C ARG A 659 -31.26 -6.25 4.78
N GLU A 660 -31.14 -6.32 6.10
CA GLU A 660 -31.11 -5.13 6.95
C GLU A 660 -29.98 -4.18 6.53
N ARG A 661 -28.77 -4.71 6.29
CA ARG A 661 -27.62 -3.91 5.84
C ARG A 661 -27.82 -3.30 4.45
N ILE A 662 -28.38 -4.04 3.50
CA ILE A 662 -28.76 -3.51 2.18
C ILE A 662 -29.80 -2.39 2.30
N SER A 663 -30.78 -2.57 3.19
CA SER A 663 -31.83 -1.56 3.43
C SER A 663 -31.26 -0.28 4.06
N LEU A 664 -30.33 -0.40 5.01
CA LEU A 664 -29.61 0.72 5.60
C LEU A 664 -28.78 1.46 4.54
N ARG A 665 -28.02 0.74 3.72
CA ARG A 665 -27.23 1.35 2.63
C ARG A 665 -28.11 2.07 1.61
N ARG A 666 -29.29 1.54 1.32
CA ARG A 666 -30.27 2.20 0.46
C ARG A 666 -30.80 3.49 1.09
N LEU A 667 -31.05 3.51 2.40
CA LEU A 667 -31.46 4.72 3.13
C LEU A 667 -30.39 5.80 3.09
N GLU A 668 -29.09 5.43 3.21
CA GLU A 668 -27.97 6.37 3.08
C GLU A 668 -27.91 7.08 1.72
N LEU A 669 -28.26 6.38 0.63
CA LEU A 669 -28.19 6.90 -0.74
C LEU A 669 -29.42 7.74 -1.15
N GLY A 670 -30.54 7.55 -0.46
CA GLY A 670 -31.82 8.20 -0.74
C GLY A 670 -32.46 7.82 -2.09
N ASP A 671 -33.59 8.46 -2.39
CA ASP A 671 -34.35 8.19 -3.61
C ASP A 671 -33.67 8.68 -4.91
N LEU A 672 -34.17 8.20 -6.05
CA LEU A 672 -33.72 8.63 -7.37
C LEU A 672 -33.97 10.13 -7.57
N ASN A 673 -32.88 10.91 -7.53
CA ASN A 673 -32.91 12.34 -7.79
C ASN A 673 -33.25 12.64 -9.28
N LEU A 674 -33.69 13.88 -9.56
CA LEU A 674 -34.07 14.31 -10.92
C LEU A 674 -32.93 14.10 -11.93
N LYS A 675 -31.68 14.34 -11.52
CA LYS A 675 -30.48 14.13 -12.35
C LYS A 675 -30.27 12.66 -12.73
N SER A 676 -30.53 11.72 -11.82
CA SER A 676 -30.42 10.28 -12.06
C SER A 676 -31.51 9.81 -13.03
N LYS A 677 -32.73 10.34 -12.89
CA LYS A 677 -33.83 10.06 -13.83
C LYS A 677 -33.53 10.61 -15.23
N ALA A 678 -33.03 11.84 -15.32
CA ALA A 678 -32.60 12.44 -16.59
C ALA A 678 -31.43 11.68 -17.22
N MET A 679 -30.46 11.21 -16.43
CA MET A 679 -29.38 10.34 -16.89
C MET A 679 -29.91 9.01 -17.43
N ALA A 680 -30.84 8.37 -16.73
CA ALA A 680 -31.47 7.13 -17.19
C ALA A 680 -32.19 7.33 -18.53
N LEU A 681 -32.97 8.41 -18.65
CA LEU A 681 -33.66 8.77 -19.89
C LEU A 681 -32.67 9.00 -21.04
N LEU A 682 -31.58 9.73 -20.77
CA LEU A 682 -30.52 9.97 -21.76
C LEU A 682 -29.91 8.66 -22.25
N LEU A 683 -29.52 7.75 -21.35
CA LEU A 683 -28.97 6.45 -21.73
C LEU A 683 -29.94 5.62 -22.57
N VAL A 684 -31.22 5.58 -22.18
CA VAL A 684 -32.27 4.87 -22.96
C VAL A 684 -32.42 5.49 -24.36
N ALA A 685 -32.43 6.83 -24.45
CA ALA A 685 -32.50 7.53 -25.72
C ALA A 685 -31.26 7.27 -26.60
N THR A 686 -30.05 7.24 -26.02
CA THR A 686 -28.81 6.91 -26.75
C THR A 686 -28.85 5.48 -27.30
N VAL A 687 -29.26 4.51 -26.48
CA VAL A 687 -29.37 3.10 -26.92
C VAL A 687 -30.42 2.95 -28.02
N ALA A 688 -31.58 3.59 -27.89
CA ALA A 688 -32.60 3.62 -28.94
C ALA A 688 -32.06 4.26 -30.23
N GLY A 689 -31.27 5.33 -30.11
CA GLY A 689 -30.57 5.97 -31.21
C GLY A 689 -29.62 5.02 -31.94
N TRP A 690 -28.80 4.25 -31.22
CA TRP A 690 -27.90 3.27 -31.84
C TRP A 690 -28.64 2.16 -32.58
N VAL A 691 -29.77 1.70 -32.05
CA VAL A 691 -30.58 0.65 -32.69
C VAL A 691 -31.28 1.15 -33.95
N VAL A 692 -31.89 2.34 -33.89
CA VAL A 692 -32.74 2.86 -34.99
C VAL A 692 -31.94 3.63 -36.03
N ALA A 693 -31.03 4.50 -35.59
CA ALA A 693 -30.31 5.44 -36.44
C ALA A 693 -28.81 5.12 -36.59
N GLY A 694 -28.31 4.06 -35.96
CA GLY A 694 -26.88 3.71 -35.96
C GLY A 694 -26.28 3.52 -37.34
N HIS A 695 -27.02 2.93 -38.29
CA HIS A 695 -26.58 2.75 -39.68
C HIS A 695 -26.54 4.06 -40.48
N ALA A 696 -27.45 5.01 -40.22
CA ALA A 696 -27.59 6.23 -41.01
C ALA A 696 -26.78 7.40 -40.46
N SER A 697 -26.66 7.52 -39.14
CA SER A 697 -26.03 8.66 -38.44
C SER A 697 -24.67 8.33 -37.82
N GLY A 698 -24.25 7.06 -37.86
CA GLY A 698 -23.02 6.58 -37.26
C GLY A 698 -23.08 6.47 -35.73
N LEU A 699 -22.56 5.36 -35.18
CA LEU A 699 -22.58 5.09 -33.75
C LEU A 699 -21.83 6.15 -32.93
N ALA A 700 -20.70 6.63 -33.45
CA ALA A 700 -19.84 7.64 -32.82
C ALA A 700 -20.55 8.98 -32.66
N GLY A 701 -21.25 9.45 -33.70
CA GLY A 701 -21.98 10.73 -33.67
C GLY A 701 -23.05 10.73 -32.59
N ILE A 702 -23.84 9.66 -32.50
CA ILE A 702 -24.88 9.49 -31.47
C ILE A 702 -24.27 9.51 -30.07
N ALA A 703 -23.13 8.84 -29.87
CA ALA A 703 -22.43 8.80 -28.59
C ALA A 703 -21.93 10.19 -28.17
N LEU A 704 -21.27 10.92 -29.08
CA LEU A 704 -20.70 12.24 -28.82
C LEU A 704 -21.80 13.29 -28.56
N ILE A 705 -22.89 13.27 -29.33
CA ILE A 705 -24.05 14.16 -29.09
C ILE A 705 -24.64 13.86 -27.70
N SER A 706 -24.76 12.59 -27.33
CA SER A 706 -25.26 12.20 -26.00
C SER A 706 -24.36 12.71 -24.87
N VAL A 707 -23.03 12.70 -25.05
CA VAL A 707 -22.09 13.31 -24.10
C VAL A 707 -22.31 14.82 -24.00
N VAL A 708 -22.49 15.51 -25.12
CA VAL A 708 -22.80 16.96 -25.11
C VAL A 708 -24.12 17.22 -24.38
N CYS A 709 -25.17 16.44 -24.65
CA CYS A 709 -26.45 16.53 -23.94
C CYS A 709 -26.29 16.29 -22.44
N MET A 710 -25.48 15.32 -22.03
CA MET A 710 -25.19 15.02 -20.63
C MET A 710 -24.63 16.24 -19.87
N PHE A 711 -23.70 16.96 -20.49
CA PHE A 711 -23.12 18.19 -19.91
C PHE A 711 -24.05 19.40 -20.02
N ALA A 712 -24.75 19.57 -21.14
CA ALA A 712 -25.72 20.63 -21.35
C ALA A 712 -26.86 20.57 -20.29
N LEU A 713 -27.31 19.36 -19.96
CA LEU A 713 -28.30 19.10 -18.90
C LEU A 713 -27.71 19.18 -17.48
N ARG A 714 -26.42 19.51 -17.32
CA ARG A 714 -25.70 19.63 -16.04
C ARG A 714 -25.84 18.38 -15.14
N LEU A 715 -25.85 17.20 -15.76
CA LEU A 715 -25.99 15.93 -15.03
C LEU A 715 -24.72 15.59 -14.24
N VAL A 716 -23.54 15.86 -14.81
CA VAL A 716 -22.21 15.60 -14.24
C VAL A 716 -21.20 16.69 -14.59
N SER A 717 -20.08 16.77 -13.86
CA SER A 717 -18.97 17.69 -14.16
C SER A 717 -17.88 17.02 -14.99
N TRP A 718 -17.16 17.80 -15.81
CA TRP A 718 -16.09 17.29 -16.68
C TRP A 718 -15.04 16.50 -15.90
N ARG A 719 -14.52 17.09 -14.80
CA ARG A 719 -13.53 16.47 -13.92
C ARG A 719 -14.00 15.10 -13.39
N SER A 720 -15.30 14.93 -13.15
CA SER A 720 -15.82 13.64 -12.68
C SER A 720 -15.79 12.57 -13.77
N VAL A 721 -16.09 12.94 -15.01
CA VAL A 721 -16.07 12.03 -16.15
C VAL A 721 -14.62 11.66 -16.51
N GLU A 722 -13.74 12.65 -16.60
CA GLU A 722 -12.32 12.48 -16.94
C GLU A 722 -11.60 11.45 -16.06
N GLN A 723 -11.89 11.43 -14.76
CA GLN A 723 -11.31 10.48 -13.80
C GLN A 723 -11.74 9.02 -14.00
N HIS A 724 -12.85 8.78 -14.69
CA HIS A 724 -13.44 7.44 -14.86
C HIS A 724 -13.34 6.93 -16.31
N VAL A 725 -12.91 7.77 -17.25
CA VAL A 725 -12.67 7.36 -18.64
C VAL A 725 -11.34 6.61 -18.71
N ASN A 726 -11.36 5.42 -19.31
CA ASN A 726 -10.14 4.64 -19.53
C ASN A 726 -9.43 5.10 -20.82
N TRP A 727 -8.64 6.16 -20.70
CA TRP A 727 -7.83 6.71 -21.81
C TRP A 727 -6.86 5.68 -22.39
N GLY A 728 -6.36 4.76 -21.56
CA GLY A 728 -5.44 3.72 -21.99
C GLY A 728 -6.07 2.80 -23.04
N VAL A 729 -7.35 2.44 -22.88
CA VAL A 729 -8.09 1.65 -23.87
C VAL A 729 -8.26 2.46 -25.17
N VAL A 730 -8.63 3.74 -25.10
CA VAL A 730 -8.77 4.57 -26.31
C VAL A 730 -7.45 4.64 -27.11
N LEU A 731 -6.32 4.84 -26.41
CA LEU A 731 -4.99 4.84 -27.02
C LEU A 731 -4.57 3.48 -27.57
N MET A 732 -4.96 2.41 -26.89
CA MET A 732 -4.67 1.06 -27.31
C MET A 732 -5.26 0.75 -28.69
N TYR A 733 -6.45 1.28 -28.97
CA TYR A 733 -7.22 1.00 -30.19
C TYR A 733 -6.57 1.62 -31.41
N GLY A 734 -6.24 2.91 -31.31
CA GLY A 734 -5.52 3.60 -32.39
C GLY A 734 -4.26 2.84 -32.78
N GLY A 735 -3.49 2.34 -31.80
CA GLY A 735 -2.30 1.55 -32.10
C GLY A 735 -2.57 0.15 -32.64
N ALA A 736 -3.56 -0.56 -32.12
CA ALA A 736 -3.93 -1.87 -32.64
C ALA A 736 -4.44 -1.80 -34.09
N ILE A 737 -5.24 -0.78 -34.39
CA ILE A 737 -5.75 -0.50 -35.74
C ILE A 737 -4.58 -0.15 -36.68
N ALA A 738 -3.64 0.69 -36.23
CA ALA A 738 -2.45 1.04 -37.01
C ALA A 738 -1.57 -0.16 -37.32
N ILE A 739 -1.28 -1.00 -36.32
CA ILE A 739 -0.49 -2.22 -36.52
C ILE A 739 -1.22 -3.19 -37.45
N GLY A 740 -2.54 -3.38 -37.27
CA GLY A 740 -3.31 -4.23 -38.17
C GLY A 740 -3.34 -3.72 -39.60
N LYS A 741 -3.54 -2.41 -39.80
CA LYS A 741 -3.52 -1.79 -41.12
C LYS A 741 -2.16 -1.95 -41.80
N ALA A 742 -1.07 -1.79 -41.03
CA ALA A 742 0.28 -2.00 -41.53
C ALA A 742 0.51 -3.43 -42.01
N LEU A 743 -0.02 -4.46 -41.33
CA LEU A 743 0.07 -5.85 -41.77
C LEU A 743 -0.67 -6.09 -43.09
N THR A 744 -1.83 -5.45 -43.28
CA THR A 744 -2.62 -5.59 -44.51
C THR A 744 -1.98 -4.84 -45.69
N VAL A 745 -1.59 -3.57 -45.50
CA VAL A 745 -1.04 -2.72 -46.57
C VAL A 745 0.30 -3.26 -47.10
N THR A 746 1.12 -3.84 -46.21
CA THR A 746 2.42 -4.39 -46.60
C THR A 746 2.36 -5.82 -47.17
N GLY A 747 1.19 -6.48 -47.12
CA GLY A 747 1.01 -7.89 -47.49
C GLY A 747 1.52 -8.89 -46.45
N ALA A 748 2.09 -8.43 -45.34
CA ALA A 748 2.61 -9.26 -44.26
C ALA A 748 1.56 -10.20 -43.64
N GLY A 749 0.32 -9.73 -43.47
CA GLY A 749 -0.77 -10.54 -42.93
C GLY A 749 -1.12 -11.74 -43.81
N VAL A 750 -1.11 -11.55 -45.14
CA VAL A 750 -1.38 -12.62 -46.12
C VAL A 750 -0.22 -13.60 -46.17
N TRP A 751 1.02 -13.12 -46.14
CA TRP A 751 2.20 -13.99 -46.06
C TRP A 751 2.18 -14.87 -44.81
N LEU A 752 1.85 -14.30 -43.65
CA LEU A 752 1.73 -15.02 -42.39
C LEU A 752 0.62 -16.08 -42.44
N ALA A 753 -0.48 -15.77 -43.12
CA ALA A 753 -1.59 -16.70 -43.31
C ALA A 753 -1.13 -17.98 -44.04
N TYR A 754 -0.45 -17.83 -45.17
CA TYR A 754 0.07 -18.97 -45.94
C TYR A 754 1.17 -19.75 -45.20
N ALA A 755 1.94 -19.08 -44.34
CA ALA A 755 3.02 -19.73 -43.60
C ALA A 755 2.52 -20.61 -42.44
N ILE A 756 1.37 -20.28 -41.83
CA ILE A 756 0.92 -20.89 -40.57
C ILE A 756 -0.35 -21.72 -40.74
N PHE A 757 -1.28 -21.32 -41.61
CA PHE A 757 -2.59 -21.96 -41.71
C PHE A 757 -2.66 -22.97 -42.87
N PRO A 758 -3.02 -24.23 -42.60
CA PRO A 758 -3.22 -25.24 -43.64
C PRO A 758 -4.40 -24.88 -44.56
N ASP A 759 -4.21 -25.01 -45.88
CA ASP A 759 -5.24 -24.78 -46.89
C ASP A 759 -6.53 -25.61 -46.69
N SER A 760 -6.44 -26.72 -45.94
CA SER A 760 -7.56 -27.63 -45.66
C SER A 760 -8.51 -27.15 -44.56
N LEU A 761 -8.18 -26.08 -43.81
CA LEU A 761 -8.98 -25.56 -42.71
C LEU A 761 -9.91 -24.44 -43.20
N THR A 762 -11.15 -24.78 -43.56
CA THR A 762 -12.18 -23.82 -44.01
C THR A 762 -13.46 -23.90 -43.17
N GLY A 763 -14.32 -22.88 -43.29
CA GLY A 763 -15.66 -22.86 -42.67
C GLY A 763 -15.64 -23.03 -41.14
N LEU A 764 -16.49 -23.92 -40.61
CA LEU A 764 -16.66 -24.10 -39.17
C LEU A 764 -15.38 -24.58 -38.45
N ALA A 765 -14.54 -25.38 -39.11
CA ALA A 765 -13.31 -25.89 -38.49
C ALA A 765 -12.31 -24.76 -38.21
N MET A 766 -12.23 -23.79 -39.13
CA MET A 766 -11.43 -22.58 -38.94
C MET A 766 -11.99 -21.71 -37.81
N LEU A 767 -13.31 -21.46 -37.79
CA LEU A 767 -13.96 -20.69 -36.73
C LEU A 767 -13.79 -21.34 -35.34
N ALA A 768 -13.86 -22.67 -35.28
CA ALA A 768 -13.62 -23.42 -34.06
C ALA A 768 -12.17 -23.29 -33.56
N LEU A 769 -11.19 -23.36 -34.46
CA LEU A 769 -9.78 -23.17 -34.11
C LEU A 769 -9.53 -21.75 -33.60
N LEU A 770 -10.03 -20.73 -34.32
CA LEU A 770 -9.89 -19.33 -33.91
C LEU A 770 -10.58 -19.03 -32.59
N ALA A 771 -11.78 -19.56 -32.37
CA ALA A 771 -12.48 -19.45 -31.09
C ALA A 771 -11.68 -20.11 -29.96
N LEU A 772 -11.13 -21.31 -30.19
CA LEU A 772 -10.34 -22.01 -29.16
C LEU A 772 -9.07 -21.22 -28.80
N ILE A 773 -8.33 -20.75 -29.82
CA ILE A 773 -7.14 -19.93 -29.61
C ILE A 773 -7.50 -18.66 -28.83
N THR A 774 -8.54 -17.95 -29.26
CA THR A 774 -8.99 -16.70 -28.61
C THR A 774 -9.40 -16.94 -27.16
N LEU A 775 -10.17 -18.01 -26.91
CA LEU A 775 -10.65 -18.37 -25.57
C LEU A 775 -9.50 -18.67 -24.61
N LEU A 776 -8.50 -19.45 -25.05
CA LEU A 776 -7.33 -19.75 -24.23
C LEU A 776 -6.45 -18.53 -24.02
N PHE A 777 -6.29 -17.71 -25.06
CA PHE A 777 -5.42 -16.54 -25.02
C PHE A 777 -5.97 -15.45 -24.09
N THR A 778 -7.29 -15.24 -24.11
CA THR A 778 -7.96 -14.23 -23.29
C THR A 778 -7.95 -14.51 -21.78
N GLU A 779 -7.54 -15.70 -21.37
CA GLU A 779 -7.30 -16.01 -19.94
C GLU A 779 -5.94 -15.48 -19.45
N GLY A 780 -4.99 -15.31 -20.37
CA GLY A 780 -3.63 -14.83 -20.07
C GLY A 780 -3.41 -13.35 -20.38
N VAL A 781 -4.24 -12.75 -21.25
CA VAL A 781 -4.15 -11.33 -21.64
C VAL A 781 -5.51 -10.64 -21.53
N SER A 782 -5.53 -9.30 -21.55
CA SER A 782 -6.81 -8.58 -21.54
C SER A 782 -7.65 -8.91 -22.79
N ASN A 783 -8.97 -8.98 -22.63
CA ASN A 783 -9.92 -9.25 -23.72
C ASN A 783 -9.71 -8.37 -24.96
N ALA A 784 -9.41 -7.08 -24.75
CA ALA A 784 -9.18 -6.15 -25.85
C ALA A 784 -7.82 -6.38 -26.53
N ALA A 785 -6.78 -6.75 -25.78
CA ALA A 785 -5.50 -7.18 -26.34
C ALA A 785 -5.65 -8.49 -27.15
N ALA A 786 -6.48 -9.43 -26.69
CA ALA A 786 -6.76 -10.65 -27.44
C ALA A 786 -7.35 -10.34 -28.82
N VAL A 787 -8.32 -9.42 -28.92
CA VAL A 787 -8.85 -8.96 -30.21
C VAL A 787 -7.78 -8.22 -31.04
N ALA A 788 -7.03 -7.31 -30.42
CA ALA A 788 -5.96 -6.54 -31.08
C ALA A 788 -4.86 -7.43 -31.69
N ILE A 789 -4.63 -8.60 -31.09
CA ILE A 789 -3.59 -9.54 -31.49
C ILE A 789 -4.12 -10.53 -32.53
N VAL A 790 -5.26 -11.16 -32.23
CA VAL A 790 -5.76 -12.29 -33.03
C VAL A 790 -6.37 -11.79 -34.33
N LEU A 791 -7.10 -10.68 -34.31
CA LEU A 791 -7.93 -10.28 -35.44
C LEU A 791 -7.13 -9.79 -36.67
N PRO A 792 -6.04 -9.00 -36.52
CA PRO A 792 -5.20 -8.63 -37.67
C PRO A 792 -4.56 -9.80 -38.41
N VAL A 793 -4.39 -10.94 -37.72
CA VAL A 793 -3.88 -12.18 -38.32
C VAL A 793 -5.03 -13.00 -38.90
N ALA A 794 -6.13 -13.13 -38.15
CA ALA A 794 -7.27 -13.96 -38.51
C ALA A 794 -8.03 -13.48 -39.76
N ILE A 795 -8.16 -12.16 -39.97
CA ILE A 795 -8.88 -11.60 -41.13
C ILE A 795 -8.20 -11.95 -42.46
N PRO A 796 -6.89 -11.71 -42.66
CA PRO A 796 -6.21 -12.13 -43.88
C PRO A 796 -6.30 -13.63 -44.15
N ILE A 797 -6.21 -14.47 -43.11
CA ILE A 797 -6.39 -15.93 -43.24
C ILE A 797 -7.79 -16.26 -43.72
N ALA A 798 -8.81 -15.61 -43.15
CA ALA A 798 -10.21 -15.86 -43.48
C ALA A 798 -10.51 -15.50 -44.93
N ALA A 799 -9.98 -14.36 -45.38
CA ALA A 799 -10.10 -13.92 -46.76
C ALA A 799 -9.47 -14.94 -47.73
N ALA A 800 -8.31 -15.50 -47.39
CA ALA A 800 -7.67 -16.54 -48.20
C ALA A 800 -8.45 -17.86 -48.20
N ALA A 801 -9.09 -18.21 -47.08
CA ALA A 801 -9.91 -19.41 -46.92
C ALA A 801 -11.36 -19.27 -47.44
N GLY A 802 -11.74 -18.10 -47.97
CA GLY A 802 -13.10 -17.82 -48.44
C GLY A 802 -14.14 -17.73 -47.33
N VAL A 803 -13.74 -17.44 -46.09
CA VAL A 803 -14.63 -17.22 -44.95
C VAL A 803 -14.91 -15.73 -44.82
N ASP A 804 -16.18 -15.37 -44.60
CA ASP A 804 -16.59 -13.98 -44.40
C ASP A 804 -15.79 -13.32 -43.24
N PRO A 805 -15.07 -12.22 -43.49
CA PRO A 805 -14.28 -11.55 -42.47
C PRO A 805 -15.09 -10.99 -41.29
N VAL A 806 -16.36 -10.60 -41.53
CA VAL A 806 -17.25 -10.11 -40.47
C VAL A 806 -17.55 -11.24 -39.48
N THR A 807 -17.82 -12.44 -39.98
CA THR A 807 -18.01 -13.66 -39.19
C THR A 807 -16.78 -13.96 -38.31
N VAL A 808 -15.57 -13.73 -38.84
CA VAL A 808 -14.32 -13.88 -38.06
C VAL A 808 -14.17 -12.80 -36.99
N ALA A 809 -14.47 -11.54 -37.32
CA ALA A 809 -14.46 -10.45 -36.35
C ALA A 809 -15.45 -10.66 -35.21
N LEU A 810 -16.68 -11.11 -35.51
CA LEU A 810 -17.67 -11.50 -34.51
C LEU A 810 -17.19 -12.68 -33.66
N THR A 811 -16.57 -13.69 -34.27
CA THR A 811 -16.02 -14.86 -33.57
C THR A 811 -14.98 -14.46 -32.54
N VAL A 812 -13.93 -13.75 -32.96
CA VAL A 812 -12.85 -13.32 -32.06
C VAL A 812 -13.37 -12.32 -31.02
N GLY A 813 -14.20 -11.36 -31.45
CA GLY A 813 -14.78 -10.35 -30.59
C GLY A 813 -15.66 -10.92 -29.47
N ILE A 814 -16.55 -11.86 -29.78
CA ILE A 814 -17.47 -12.47 -28.80
C ILE A 814 -16.70 -13.42 -27.87
N VAL A 815 -15.86 -14.30 -28.44
CA VAL A 815 -15.19 -15.36 -27.67
C VAL A 815 -14.12 -14.80 -26.74
N SER A 816 -13.43 -13.70 -27.11
CA SER A 816 -12.52 -12.98 -26.21
C SER A 816 -13.20 -12.44 -24.95
N GLY A 817 -14.53 -12.42 -24.89
CA GLY A 817 -15.27 -12.01 -23.71
C GLY A 817 -15.50 -13.10 -22.66
N PHE A 818 -15.17 -14.37 -22.96
CA PHE A 818 -15.50 -15.52 -22.11
C PHE A 818 -14.31 -16.01 -21.25
N ALA A 819 -13.61 -15.08 -20.59
CA ALA A 819 -12.50 -15.39 -19.67
C ALA A 819 -13.01 -15.62 -18.24
N PHE A 820 -13.00 -16.88 -17.79
CA PHE A 820 -13.56 -17.33 -16.51
C PHE A 820 -12.57 -18.07 -15.61
N MET A 821 -11.42 -18.52 -16.13
CA MET A 821 -10.51 -19.46 -15.45
C MET A 821 -9.52 -18.77 -14.52
N LEU A 822 -8.89 -17.69 -14.99
CA LEU A 822 -7.77 -17.06 -14.30
C LEU A 822 -8.13 -15.67 -13.72
N PRO A 823 -7.53 -15.28 -12.57
CA PRO A 823 -7.69 -13.93 -12.02
C PRO A 823 -7.25 -12.85 -13.00
N MET A 824 -6.21 -13.10 -13.79
CA MET A 824 -5.62 -12.12 -14.70
C MET A 824 -6.43 -11.92 -15.99
N GLY A 825 -7.35 -12.83 -16.32
CA GLY A 825 -8.12 -12.76 -17.57
C GLY A 825 -9.05 -11.55 -17.62
N THR A 826 -9.69 -11.19 -16.50
CA THR A 826 -10.58 -10.01 -16.44
C THR A 826 -10.50 -9.28 -15.10
N PRO A 827 -10.71 -7.94 -15.07
CA PRO A 827 -10.75 -7.19 -13.82
C PRO A 827 -11.79 -7.70 -12.81
N PRO A 828 -13.03 -8.11 -13.20
CA PRO A 828 -13.96 -8.77 -12.28
C PRO A 828 -13.36 -10.00 -11.59
N ASN A 829 -12.64 -10.86 -12.32
CA ASN A 829 -11.99 -12.05 -11.75
C ASN A 829 -10.86 -11.67 -10.77
N ALA A 830 -10.06 -10.68 -11.10
CA ALA A 830 -9.00 -10.16 -10.22
C ALA A 830 -9.57 -9.56 -8.92
N MET A 831 -10.62 -8.74 -9.04
CA MET A 831 -11.30 -8.10 -7.90
C MET A 831 -11.84 -9.14 -6.91
N ILE A 832 -12.47 -10.20 -7.39
CA ILE A 832 -12.99 -11.24 -6.50
C ILE A 832 -11.89 -12.10 -5.90
N PHE A 833 -10.79 -12.32 -6.62
CA PHE A 833 -9.64 -13.05 -6.10
C PHE A 833 -8.95 -12.28 -4.97
N GLY A 834 -8.80 -10.96 -5.12
CA GLY A 834 -8.26 -10.05 -4.11
C GLY A 834 -9.04 -10.03 -2.79
N THR A 835 -10.26 -10.57 -2.76
CA THR A 835 -11.04 -10.67 -1.51
C THR A 835 -10.51 -11.71 -0.53
N GLY A 836 -9.69 -12.66 -0.97
CA GLY A 836 -9.24 -13.80 -0.17
C GLY A 836 -10.32 -14.87 0.09
N PHE A 837 -11.57 -14.66 -0.34
CA PHE A 837 -12.63 -15.67 -0.22
C PHE A 837 -12.55 -16.74 -1.32
N VAL A 838 -12.06 -16.35 -2.51
CA VAL A 838 -11.98 -17.19 -3.71
C VAL A 838 -10.58 -17.79 -3.86
N ARG A 839 -10.50 -19.10 -4.11
CA ARG A 839 -9.23 -19.81 -4.35
C ARG A 839 -8.98 -19.98 -5.85
N ALA A 840 -7.74 -19.81 -6.28
CA ALA A 840 -7.34 -19.99 -7.69
C ALA A 840 -7.71 -21.37 -8.25
N SER A 841 -7.60 -22.44 -7.45
CA SER A 841 -7.97 -23.80 -7.88
C SER A 841 -9.47 -23.94 -8.18
N HIS A 842 -10.32 -23.24 -7.44
CA HIS A 842 -11.76 -23.22 -7.71
C HIS A 842 -12.09 -22.37 -8.94
N MET A 843 -11.41 -21.23 -9.12
CA MET A 843 -11.54 -20.42 -10.35
C MET A 843 -11.17 -21.24 -11.58
N LEU A 844 -10.02 -21.92 -11.56
CA LEU A 844 -9.58 -22.75 -12.67
C LEU A 844 -10.58 -23.88 -12.97
N ARG A 845 -11.01 -24.62 -11.94
CA ARG A 845 -11.91 -25.77 -12.13
C ARG A 845 -13.30 -25.38 -12.63
N TYR A 846 -13.93 -24.39 -11.99
CA TYR A 846 -15.29 -23.99 -12.35
C TYR A 846 -15.32 -23.04 -13.56
N GLY A 847 -14.29 -22.20 -13.70
CA GLY A 847 -14.07 -21.39 -14.89
C GLY A 847 -13.84 -22.24 -16.13
N ALA A 848 -13.02 -23.29 -16.06
CA ALA A 848 -12.78 -24.17 -17.21
C ALA A 848 -14.06 -24.86 -17.70
N LEU A 849 -14.97 -25.20 -16.78
CA LEU A 849 -16.28 -25.74 -17.12
C LEU A 849 -17.11 -24.70 -17.90
N LEU A 850 -17.08 -23.44 -17.48
CA LEU A 850 -17.78 -22.34 -18.17
C LEU A 850 -17.14 -21.98 -19.51
N SER A 851 -15.81 -21.94 -19.60
CA SER A 851 -15.09 -21.71 -20.86
C SER A 851 -15.33 -22.84 -21.85
N LEU A 852 -15.34 -24.10 -21.40
CA LEU A 852 -15.71 -25.22 -22.26
C LEU A 852 -17.18 -25.13 -22.72
N ALA A 853 -18.09 -24.77 -21.81
CA ALA A 853 -19.49 -24.58 -22.15
C ALA A 853 -19.67 -23.42 -23.14
N SER A 854 -18.98 -22.29 -22.97
CA SER A 854 -19.06 -21.15 -23.88
C SER A 854 -18.51 -21.51 -25.26
N PHE A 855 -17.42 -22.30 -25.34
CA PHE A 855 -16.89 -22.81 -26.60
C PHE A 855 -17.91 -23.69 -27.34
N VAL A 856 -18.51 -24.67 -26.66
CA VAL A 856 -19.50 -25.57 -27.27
C VAL A 856 -20.75 -24.79 -27.69
N LEU A 857 -21.25 -23.88 -26.85
CA LEU A 857 -22.41 -23.05 -27.15
C LEU A 857 -22.14 -22.07 -28.31
N PHE A 858 -20.91 -21.56 -28.41
CA PHE A 858 -20.48 -20.75 -29.55
C PHE A 858 -20.55 -21.56 -30.84
N LEU A 859 -19.98 -22.77 -30.89
CA LEU A 859 -20.03 -23.63 -32.08
C LEU A 859 -21.45 -23.99 -32.49
N MET A 860 -22.33 -24.29 -31.53
CA MET A 860 -23.74 -24.53 -31.79
C MET A 860 -24.44 -23.30 -32.37
N THR A 861 -24.13 -22.12 -31.86
CA THR A 861 -24.75 -20.87 -32.33
C THR A 861 -24.26 -20.52 -33.73
N VAL A 862 -22.97 -20.62 -34.00
CA VAL A 862 -22.40 -20.33 -35.32
C VAL A 862 -22.88 -21.32 -36.38
N SER A 863 -23.04 -22.60 -36.04
CA SER A 863 -23.49 -23.61 -37.01
C SER A 863 -24.99 -23.59 -37.29
N ILE A 864 -25.82 -23.19 -36.32
CA ILE A 864 -27.28 -23.27 -36.41
C ILE A 864 -27.92 -21.89 -36.58
N LEU A 865 -27.60 -20.96 -35.68
CA LEU A 865 -28.32 -19.71 -35.53
C LEU A 865 -27.84 -18.63 -36.51
N TRP A 866 -26.52 -18.52 -36.73
CA TRP A 866 -25.97 -17.50 -37.64
C TRP A 866 -26.45 -17.69 -39.09
N PRO A 867 -26.40 -18.90 -39.68
CA PRO A 867 -26.97 -19.15 -41.00
C PRO A 867 -28.49 -18.87 -41.06
N ALA A 868 -29.23 -19.22 -40.00
CA ALA A 868 -30.68 -18.98 -39.93
C ALA A 868 -31.04 -17.49 -39.87
N LEU A 869 -30.14 -16.64 -39.37
CA LEU A 869 -30.33 -15.19 -39.32
C LEU A 869 -30.11 -14.50 -40.67
N GLY A 870 -29.57 -15.20 -41.68
CA GLY A 870 -29.45 -14.74 -43.08
C GLY A 870 -28.66 -13.46 -43.32
N ARG A 871 -28.05 -12.91 -42.26
CA ARG A 871 -27.28 -11.65 -42.23
C ARG A 871 -25.84 -11.84 -41.74
N ILE A 872 -25.50 -13.05 -41.28
CA ILE A 872 -24.24 -13.41 -40.65
C ILE A 872 -23.86 -14.79 -41.20
N GLY A 873 -23.23 -14.85 -42.36
CA GLY A 873 -22.90 -16.11 -43.05
C GLY A 873 -22.39 -15.92 -44.46
#